data_AF-A0A7S4NTK3-F1
#
_entry.id   AF-A0A7S4NTK3-F1
#
_cell.length_a   1.000
_cell.length_b   1.000
_cell.length_c   1.000
_cell.angle_alpha   90.00
_cell.angle_beta   90.00
_cell.angle_gamma   90.00
#
_symmetry.space_group_name_H-M   'P 1'
#
loop_
_entity.id
_entity.type
_entity.pdbx_description
1 polymer ?
#
loop_
_entity_poly.entity_id
_entity_poly.type
_entity_poly.pdbx_seq_one_letter_code
_entity_poly.pdbx_strand_id
1 'polypeptide(L)'
;LGGWSRIALDLASADSRCTFAEKAERSSQMAGDLSVADVDKLKVDQLKAELKARNLPTSGVKAVLSDRLKTHLQSQQTSAPAASETSQPEQSPAKEATPAEKAPAPAAQAPEPAVSKEQQPAATPAETSKPEAAKSPAKSKTAAPQESPKKQQEPTPSPASAPEKPASTPQKSPAAGTKVPQAAQSKEVPAVASSEPAKPKETKESHDGGKEQGQLEAAGAETNDAKDVDEDEEMEEEDDDEQEEAEEEQAEQTSGTKRKADSGACDKKKKKKVRDDSNAIPTKRKLESDKLMAIAEEHWKGSKTKPWDPALVTKLYKEELLPSNFALNKVMILEYSQYLEKYLWPNYDPSKATDAHILSLVCMVNEKFREQVMSWEPFQEREQVFSEFFKSVTILHGKKELSHRERSLIVVFLIHSFQSLENTMVRNSCLLQVSLPLWLHLSKSRLELELRKAPHLEKKWRTLQKKVQKEGLEKLKDHFLPKLLEVFFQQLSTIPADGKFEFELRRYLERVLEFLIDLIAQLPTRRFFLALLSDHHFVIRCRLANLAKRPDGRLFNQLLDLLSFYLDFEINEHTGMPLSRDEMLARHYGRIQLVQRHAYSLFPDIMKEFALANIGAVENKDSLRVYLSRLNKTQLSQLLRKIRLIPFEDESAGLTWLDHRTMLEIAVAYHERRISQLDAINALPLYPTENLLWDEHVVPSINFTGEQVLALPKLNLQYLTFHDYLLRNFNLFRLESTYEIRQDVEDVALRLRPRIDDGRTVFQGWSRSSLPLTSFSVIEVSKPNLGETKPARVVGEATYSLQGMRDHTLRREWETFREHDVLFLLTIKARYKAGEHPPHTEGKCKEDFCIEYIRGCEVVGMLDSDGKIFNNLDPQSRGLPQGQERKVRVRLNSAQYAIDAAYKAQHGGDPVYETFNVIMKRKAQENN
;
A
#
# COMPACT_ATOMS: atom_id res chain seq x y z
N LEU A 1 14.07 11.04 6.21
CA LEU A 1 13.40 10.83 4.91
C LEU A 1 13.87 11.80 3.81
N GLY A 2 14.23 13.06 4.11
CA GLY A 2 14.59 14.09 3.12
C GLY A 2 15.78 13.85 2.16
N GLY A 3 16.39 12.66 2.12
CA GLY A 3 17.47 12.35 1.17
C GLY A 3 17.00 12.00 -0.25
N TRP A 4 15.70 11.68 -0.44
CA TRP A 4 15.19 11.09 -1.69
C TRP A 4 14.81 12.12 -2.77
N SER A 5 14.76 13.42 -2.46
CA SER A 5 14.35 14.46 -3.42
C SER A 5 15.52 15.04 -4.23
N ARG A 6 16.67 15.33 -3.61
CA ARG A 6 17.82 16.00 -4.27
C ARG A 6 18.48 15.10 -5.33
N ILE A 7 18.89 13.89 -4.93
CA ILE A 7 19.60 12.92 -5.80
C ILE A 7 18.78 12.54 -7.05
N ALA A 8 17.45 12.56 -6.96
CA ALA A 8 16.56 12.23 -8.09
C ALA A 8 16.52 13.31 -9.19
N LEU A 9 16.78 14.58 -8.87
CA LEU A 9 16.89 15.65 -9.87
C LEU A 9 18.28 15.68 -10.51
N ASP A 10 19.34 15.55 -9.71
CA ASP A 10 20.72 15.69 -10.21
C ASP A 10 21.11 14.55 -11.16
N LEU A 11 20.69 13.32 -10.87
CA LEU A 11 20.87 12.16 -11.77
C LEU A 11 20.10 12.30 -13.09
N ALA A 12 19.01 13.08 -13.13
CA ALA A 12 18.29 13.38 -14.38
C ALA A 12 18.95 14.52 -15.19
N SER A 13 19.63 15.46 -14.50
CA SER A 13 20.28 16.64 -15.10
C SER A 13 21.62 16.33 -15.78
N ALA A 14 22.41 15.42 -15.20
CA ALA A 14 23.78 15.13 -15.63
C ALA A 14 23.87 14.30 -16.92
N ASP A 15 23.15 13.18 -17.00
CA ASP A 15 23.36 12.15 -18.06
C ASP A 15 22.79 12.56 -19.44
N SER A 16 22.04 13.67 -19.51
CA SER A 16 21.30 14.10 -20.70
C SER A 16 22.09 15.01 -21.67
N ARG A 17 23.32 15.43 -21.35
CA ARG A 17 24.03 16.48 -22.13
C ARG A 17 25.32 16.08 -22.85
N CYS A 18 25.98 14.97 -22.50
CA CYS A 18 27.29 14.62 -23.10
C CYS A 18 27.23 13.67 -24.31
N THR A 19 26.19 12.84 -24.45
CA THR A 19 26.24 11.64 -25.30
C THR A 19 25.73 11.81 -26.75
N PHE A 20 25.25 13.00 -27.13
CA PHE A 20 24.71 13.26 -28.48
C PHE A 20 25.68 13.94 -29.44
N ALA A 21 26.57 14.83 -28.97
CA ALA A 21 27.50 15.58 -29.82
C ALA A 21 28.56 14.68 -30.48
N GLU A 22 29.35 13.94 -29.69
CA GLU A 22 30.36 13.01 -30.21
C GLU A 22 29.80 11.95 -31.17
N LYS A 23 28.52 11.58 -30.98
CA LYS A 23 27.81 10.60 -31.81
C LYS A 23 27.45 11.14 -33.19
N ALA A 24 27.20 12.45 -33.30
CA ALA A 24 26.97 13.10 -34.58
C ALA A 24 28.27 13.18 -35.40
N GLU A 25 29.37 13.63 -34.78
CA GLU A 25 30.66 13.78 -35.47
C GLU A 25 31.24 12.43 -35.92
N ARG A 26 31.23 11.41 -35.06
CA ARG A 26 31.68 10.05 -35.44
C ARG A 26 30.83 9.40 -36.55
N SER A 27 29.58 9.82 -36.75
CA SER A 27 28.75 9.30 -37.84
C SER A 27 29.09 9.88 -39.21
N SER A 28 29.92 10.93 -39.29
CA SER A 28 30.28 11.61 -40.53
C SER A 28 31.44 10.94 -41.30
N GLN A 29 32.34 10.24 -40.60
CA GLN A 29 33.65 9.84 -41.14
C GLN A 29 33.76 8.38 -41.61
N MET A 30 32.68 7.59 -41.63
CA MET A 30 32.71 6.19 -42.11
C MET A 30 31.52 5.81 -43.02
N ALA A 31 31.30 6.60 -44.08
CA ALA A 31 30.48 6.21 -45.22
C ALA A 31 31.29 6.37 -46.52
N GLY A 32 31.82 5.26 -47.06
CA GLY A 32 32.36 5.24 -48.42
C GLY A 32 31.22 5.27 -49.45
N ASP A 33 31.41 5.97 -50.57
CA ASP A 33 30.40 6.14 -51.61
C ASP A 33 29.92 4.81 -52.20
N LEU A 34 28.73 4.37 -51.79
CA LEU A 34 28.08 3.18 -52.30
C LEU A 34 27.14 3.55 -53.45
N SER A 35 27.51 3.21 -54.68
CA SER A 35 26.70 3.55 -55.85
C SER A 35 25.38 2.76 -55.92
N VAL A 36 24.36 3.37 -56.55
CA VAL A 36 23.06 2.73 -56.83
C VAL A 36 23.21 1.41 -57.62
N ALA A 37 24.28 1.28 -58.42
CA ALA A 37 24.59 0.10 -59.22
C ALA A 37 25.25 -1.05 -58.43
N ASP A 38 25.73 -0.80 -57.21
CA ASP A 38 26.36 -1.82 -56.35
C ASP A 38 25.36 -2.49 -55.40
N VAL A 39 24.22 -1.84 -55.13
CA VAL A 39 23.16 -2.34 -54.22
C VAL A 39 22.67 -3.74 -54.60
N ASP A 40 22.53 -4.06 -55.90
CA ASP A 40 22.07 -5.38 -56.35
C ASP A 40 23.08 -6.51 -56.06
N LYS A 41 24.36 -6.17 -55.98
CA LYS A 41 25.47 -7.12 -55.74
C LYS A 41 25.53 -7.56 -54.28
N LEU A 42 24.96 -6.79 -53.35
CA LEU A 42 24.97 -7.06 -51.91
C LEU A 42 24.14 -8.29 -51.52
N LYS A 43 24.56 -8.98 -50.45
CA LYS A 43 23.78 -10.02 -49.78
C LYS A 43 22.74 -9.41 -48.81
N VAL A 44 21.75 -10.20 -48.39
CA VAL A 44 20.65 -9.73 -47.52
C VAL A 44 21.17 -9.10 -46.22
N ASP A 45 22.21 -9.68 -45.61
CA ASP A 45 22.74 -9.21 -44.33
C ASP A 45 23.54 -7.91 -44.49
N GLN A 46 24.21 -7.74 -45.63
CA GLN A 46 24.86 -6.48 -46.01
C GLN A 46 23.81 -5.39 -46.26
N LEU A 47 22.74 -5.68 -47.01
CA LEU A 47 21.63 -4.74 -47.21
C LEU A 47 21.00 -4.32 -45.88
N LYS A 48 20.84 -5.23 -44.92
CA LYS A 48 20.34 -4.91 -43.58
C LYS A 48 21.32 -4.08 -42.75
N ALA A 49 22.62 -4.32 -42.85
CA ALA A 49 23.63 -3.49 -42.21
C ALA A 49 23.61 -2.06 -42.77
N GLU A 50 23.56 -1.92 -44.09
CA GLU A 50 23.63 -0.63 -44.80
C GLU A 50 22.37 0.23 -44.62
N LEU A 51 21.19 -0.42 -44.57
CA LEU A 51 19.93 0.20 -44.16
C LEU A 51 19.97 0.61 -42.68
N LYS A 52 20.48 -0.24 -41.78
CA LYS A 52 20.59 0.08 -40.35
C LYS A 52 21.54 1.26 -40.10
N ALA A 53 22.65 1.33 -40.81
CA ALA A 53 23.60 2.45 -40.74
C ALA A 53 22.97 3.78 -41.17
N ARG A 54 21.97 3.76 -42.05
CA ARG A 54 21.20 4.93 -42.51
C ARG A 54 19.85 5.09 -41.80
N ASN A 55 19.65 4.42 -40.66
CA ASN A 55 18.43 4.43 -39.84
C ASN A 55 17.14 4.05 -40.60
N LEU A 56 17.25 3.23 -41.65
CA LEU A 56 16.13 2.75 -42.46
C LEU A 56 15.61 1.39 -41.98
N PRO A 57 14.31 1.07 -42.15
CA PRO A 57 13.75 -0.23 -41.79
C PRO A 57 14.46 -1.41 -42.46
N THR A 58 14.79 -2.45 -41.68
CA THR A 58 15.53 -3.65 -42.11
C THR A 58 14.64 -4.88 -42.36
N SER A 59 13.32 -4.71 -42.33
CA SER A 59 12.32 -5.75 -42.60
C SER A 59 12.00 -5.88 -44.10
N GLY A 60 11.93 -7.12 -44.58
CA GLY A 60 11.61 -7.46 -45.98
C GLY A 60 12.42 -8.62 -46.54
N VAL A 61 12.04 -9.08 -47.73
CA VAL A 61 12.85 -9.94 -48.62
C VAL A 61 13.85 -9.10 -49.43
N LYS A 62 14.86 -9.72 -50.07
CA LYS A 62 15.99 -9.01 -50.68
C LYS A 62 15.57 -7.81 -51.54
N ALA A 63 14.61 -7.98 -52.47
CA ALA A 63 14.13 -6.93 -53.36
C ALA A 63 13.65 -5.67 -52.59
N VAL A 64 12.81 -5.86 -51.56
CA VAL A 64 12.29 -4.76 -50.73
C VAL A 64 13.40 -4.02 -49.97
N LEU A 65 14.51 -4.70 -49.66
CA LEU A 65 15.67 -4.11 -49.00
C LEU A 65 16.58 -3.36 -50.01
N SER A 66 16.79 -3.92 -51.20
CA SER A 66 17.56 -3.25 -52.27
C SER A 66 16.83 -2.01 -52.79
N ASP A 67 15.52 -2.09 -53.01
CA ASP A 67 14.73 -0.97 -53.53
C ASP A 67 14.70 0.18 -52.53
N ARG A 68 14.48 -0.12 -51.23
CA ARG A 68 14.55 0.86 -50.14
C ARG A 68 15.90 1.58 -50.06
N LEU A 69 17.01 0.86 -50.26
CA LEU A 69 18.35 1.44 -50.25
C LEU A 69 18.61 2.29 -51.51
N LYS A 70 18.16 1.82 -52.69
CA LYS A 70 18.24 2.56 -53.97
C LYS A 70 17.47 3.88 -53.92
N THR A 71 16.21 3.86 -53.48
CA THR A 71 15.38 5.09 -53.37
C THR A 71 16.03 6.12 -52.44
N HIS A 72 16.63 5.67 -51.32
CA HIS A 72 17.32 6.58 -50.41
C HIS A 72 18.57 7.21 -51.04
N LEU A 73 19.43 6.41 -51.68
CA LEU A 73 20.62 6.91 -52.39
C LEU A 73 20.26 7.88 -53.52
N GLN A 74 19.21 7.59 -54.28
CA GLN A 74 18.67 8.50 -55.30
C GLN A 74 18.17 9.81 -54.70
N SER A 75 17.49 9.79 -53.54
CA SER A 75 16.98 11.01 -52.90
C SER A 75 18.07 11.96 -52.41
N GLN A 76 19.24 11.43 -51.99
CA GLN A 76 20.38 12.28 -51.59
C GLN A 76 21.06 12.96 -52.79
N GLN A 77 21.09 12.31 -53.95
CA GLN A 77 21.66 12.91 -55.18
C GLN A 77 20.83 14.09 -55.71
N THR A 78 19.55 14.22 -55.31
CA THR A 78 18.68 15.35 -55.67
C THR A 78 18.74 16.55 -54.71
N SER A 79 19.52 16.49 -53.63
CA SER A 79 19.53 17.52 -52.57
C SER A 79 20.91 18.17 -52.36
N ALA A 80 21.33 19.02 -53.30
CA ALA A 80 22.52 19.88 -53.19
C ALA A 80 22.17 21.33 -53.59
N PRO A 81 22.03 22.27 -52.65
CA PRO A 81 21.64 23.65 -52.94
C PRO A 81 22.85 24.56 -53.26
N ALA A 82 22.62 25.57 -54.10
CA ALA A 82 23.52 26.72 -54.21
C ALA A 82 23.32 27.68 -53.02
N ALA A 83 24.36 28.45 -52.67
CA ALA A 83 24.43 29.26 -51.46
C ALA A 83 24.23 30.78 -51.71
N SER A 84 24.35 31.56 -50.62
CA SER A 84 24.26 33.04 -50.52
C SER A 84 22.83 33.63 -50.52
N GLU A 85 22.50 34.73 -49.82
CA GLU A 85 23.21 35.45 -48.74
C GLU A 85 22.26 36.38 -47.90
N THR A 86 22.71 36.74 -46.69
CA THR A 86 22.46 37.97 -45.89
C THR A 86 21.03 38.55 -45.59
N SER A 87 20.81 38.85 -44.30
CA SER A 87 20.07 40.02 -43.70
C SER A 87 18.53 40.21 -43.83
N GLN A 88 17.93 40.46 -42.65
CA GLN A 88 16.71 41.27 -42.41
C GLN A 88 17.02 42.79 -42.52
N PRO A 89 16.06 43.77 -42.52
CA PRO A 89 14.70 43.72 -41.92
C PRO A 89 13.56 44.46 -42.68
N GLU A 90 12.45 44.69 -41.97
CA GLU A 90 11.46 45.80 -42.09
C GLU A 90 10.02 45.53 -42.58
N GLN A 91 9.09 45.92 -41.69
CA GLN A 91 7.78 46.59 -41.87
C GLN A 91 6.56 45.94 -42.56
N SER A 92 5.46 45.97 -41.80
CA SER A 92 4.05 45.87 -42.21
C SER A 92 3.60 47.10 -43.04
N PRO A 93 2.46 47.05 -43.77
CA PRO A 93 1.17 47.28 -43.10
C PRO A 93 -0.01 46.44 -43.66
N ALA A 94 -1.19 46.60 -43.05
CA ALA A 94 -2.38 45.79 -43.30
C ALA A 94 -3.43 46.46 -44.20
N LYS A 95 -4.28 45.63 -44.81
CA LYS A 95 -5.75 45.76 -45.03
C LYS A 95 -6.22 44.60 -45.94
N GLU A 96 -7.45 44.11 -46.01
CA GLU A 96 -8.75 44.19 -45.29
C GLU A 96 -9.79 43.68 -46.33
N ALA A 97 -11.00 43.28 -45.90
CA ALA A 97 -12.14 42.87 -46.72
C ALA A 97 -12.10 41.48 -47.44
N THR A 98 -12.99 40.61 -46.97
CA THR A 98 -13.74 39.56 -47.72
C THR A 98 -14.91 40.22 -48.51
N PRO A 99 -15.86 39.53 -49.20
CA PRO A 99 -16.08 38.09 -49.38
C PRO A 99 -16.41 37.61 -50.82
N ALA A 100 -16.54 36.28 -51.01
CA ALA A 100 -17.33 35.67 -52.10
C ALA A 100 -17.79 34.24 -51.74
N GLU A 101 -18.86 33.78 -52.39
CA GLU A 101 -19.61 32.54 -52.14
C GLU A 101 -19.66 31.67 -53.42
N LYS A 102 -19.45 30.33 -53.33
CA LYS A 102 -20.26 29.26 -53.99
C LYS A 102 -19.57 27.87 -54.03
N ALA A 103 -20.41 26.82 -54.04
CA ALA A 103 -20.07 25.44 -54.42
C ALA A 103 -20.45 25.18 -55.91
N PRO A 104 -20.12 24.02 -56.52
CA PRO A 104 -20.92 22.80 -56.32
C PRO A 104 -20.12 21.46 -56.38
N ALA A 105 -20.84 20.33 -56.29
CA ALA A 105 -20.33 18.97 -56.48
C ALA A 105 -21.07 18.22 -57.61
N PRO A 106 -20.58 17.03 -58.02
CA PRO A 106 -21.43 15.88 -58.39
C PRO A 106 -21.01 14.59 -57.64
N ALA A 107 -21.92 13.85 -56.99
CA ALA A 107 -22.78 12.78 -57.53
C ALA A 107 -22.01 11.47 -57.90
N ALA A 108 -22.44 10.24 -57.61
CA ALA A 108 -23.66 9.63 -57.01
C ALA A 108 -23.24 8.24 -56.38
N GLN A 109 -23.99 7.26 -55.85
CA GLN A 109 -25.37 6.89 -55.42
C GLN A 109 -25.20 5.51 -54.66
N ALA A 110 -26.10 4.59 -54.26
CA ALA A 110 -27.54 4.32 -53.99
C ALA A 110 -27.62 2.86 -53.40
N PRO A 111 -28.76 2.28 -52.92
CA PRO A 111 -30.05 2.84 -52.47
C PRO A 111 -30.42 2.42 -51.00
N GLU A 112 -31.71 2.53 -50.64
CA GLU A 112 -32.32 2.49 -49.29
C GLU A 112 -33.10 1.16 -48.99
N PRO A 113 -33.77 0.96 -47.82
CA PRO A 113 -35.16 1.44 -47.68
C PRO A 113 -35.72 1.80 -46.26
N ALA A 114 -36.50 2.88 -46.22
CA ALA A 114 -37.82 3.09 -45.59
C ALA A 114 -38.04 3.01 -44.05
N VAL A 115 -38.66 4.09 -43.53
CA VAL A 115 -39.46 4.15 -42.28
C VAL A 115 -40.72 5.00 -42.55
N SER A 116 -41.85 4.67 -41.91
CA SER A 116 -43.14 5.37 -42.08
C SER A 116 -43.56 6.20 -40.86
N LYS A 117 -44.30 7.29 -41.11
CA LYS A 117 -44.90 8.20 -40.12
C LYS A 117 -46.35 7.80 -39.72
N GLU A 118 -47.14 8.51 -38.89
CA GLU A 118 -46.98 9.77 -38.11
C GLU A 118 -47.60 9.55 -36.69
N GLN A 119 -48.47 10.31 -35.99
CA GLN A 119 -49.17 11.60 -36.15
C GLN A 119 -49.61 12.15 -34.75
N GLN A 120 -50.28 13.31 -34.70
CA GLN A 120 -50.99 13.89 -33.53
C GLN A 120 -52.39 14.38 -33.96
N PRO A 121 -53.32 14.67 -33.01
CA PRO A 121 -53.61 16.10 -32.74
C PRO A 121 -54.08 16.43 -31.31
N ALA A 122 -54.35 17.74 -31.12
CA ALA A 122 -55.01 18.43 -30.00
C ALA A 122 -54.14 18.80 -28.77
N ALA A 123 -54.30 19.95 -28.11
CA ALA A 123 -54.81 21.30 -28.44
C ALA A 123 -54.75 22.10 -27.12
N THR A 124 -54.08 23.25 -27.12
CA THR A 124 -54.09 24.29 -26.05
C THR A 124 -55.40 25.12 -26.09
N PRO A 125 -55.73 26.05 -25.14
CA PRO A 125 -54.82 26.96 -24.42
C PRO A 125 -55.14 27.36 -22.95
N ALA A 126 -54.20 28.10 -22.34
CA ALA A 126 -54.38 29.16 -21.33
C ALA A 126 -54.96 28.78 -19.92
N GLU A 127 -54.67 29.47 -18.80
CA GLU A 127 -53.70 30.53 -18.49
C GLU A 127 -53.30 30.53 -16.98
N THR A 128 -52.58 31.57 -16.55
CA THR A 128 -52.30 32.06 -15.16
C THR A 128 -53.28 31.66 -14.03
N SER A 129 -52.88 31.50 -12.75
CA SER A 129 -51.60 31.80 -12.04
C SER A 129 -51.48 31.16 -10.63
N LYS A 130 -50.25 31.25 -10.07
CA LYS A 130 -49.87 31.29 -8.63
C LYS A 130 -50.83 32.05 -7.67
N PRO A 131 -50.68 31.95 -6.32
CA PRO A 131 -49.97 30.95 -5.48
C PRO A 131 -50.76 30.56 -4.18
N GLU A 132 -50.04 30.00 -3.19
CA GLU A 132 -50.34 29.92 -1.75
C GLU A 132 -51.55 29.06 -1.28
N ALA A 133 -51.62 28.53 -0.04
CA ALA A 133 -50.66 27.95 0.92
C ALA A 133 -51.36 27.92 2.30
N ALA A 134 -51.88 26.77 2.75
CA ALA A 134 -52.08 26.52 4.19
C ALA A 134 -52.30 25.03 4.53
N LYS A 135 -51.47 24.54 5.45
CA LYS A 135 -51.76 23.63 6.58
C LYS A 135 -53.07 22.80 6.55
N SER A 136 -52.89 21.47 6.53
CA SER A 136 -53.04 20.58 7.71
C SER A 136 -54.15 20.82 8.77
N PRO A 137 -54.65 19.76 9.46
CA PRO A 137 -54.78 18.35 9.04
C PRO A 137 -56.02 17.59 9.63
N ALA A 138 -56.16 16.31 9.24
CA ALA A 138 -56.57 15.16 10.08
C ALA A 138 -58.01 15.00 10.64
N LYS A 139 -58.53 13.76 10.44
CA LYS A 139 -59.42 12.98 11.35
C LYS A 139 -60.91 13.41 11.45
N SER A 140 -61.89 12.52 11.68
CA SER A 140 -61.91 11.04 11.63
C SER A 140 -63.33 10.46 11.82
N LYS A 141 -63.61 9.27 11.25
CA LYS A 141 -64.75 8.35 11.57
C LYS A 141 -66.14 8.98 11.26
N THR A 142 -67.30 8.30 11.32
CA THR A 142 -67.69 7.03 12.00
C THR A 142 -68.90 6.36 11.31
N ALA A 143 -69.18 5.10 11.71
CA ALA A 143 -70.49 4.43 11.70
C ALA A 143 -71.07 3.85 10.39
N ALA A 144 -71.40 2.56 10.45
CA ALA A 144 -72.52 1.94 9.72
C ALA A 144 -73.80 2.04 10.60
N PRO A 145 -74.98 1.57 10.13
CA PRO A 145 -75.39 0.21 10.54
C PRO A 145 -76.29 -0.56 9.54
N GLN A 146 -76.72 -1.77 9.94
CA GLN A 146 -77.78 -2.62 9.34
C GLN A 146 -77.44 -3.25 7.96
N GLU A 147 -77.96 -4.42 7.55
CA GLU A 147 -78.94 -5.35 8.17
C GLU A 147 -78.70 -6.84 7.81
N SER A 148 -79.54 -7.75 8.32
CA SER A 148 -79.55 -9.23 8.09
C SER A 148 -80.93 -9.65 7.51
N PRO A 149 -81.38 -10.94 7.36
CA PRO A 149 -80.75 -12.26 7.60
C PRO A 149 -81.07 -13.41 6.56
N LYS A 150 -80.44 -14.59 6.74
CA LYS A 150 -80.94 -16.00 6.53
C LYS A 150 -79.81 -16.99 6.91
N LYS A 151 -79.97 -17.92 7.87
CA LYS A 151 -80.48 -19.33 7.77
C LYS A 151 -79.83 -20.15 6.64
N GLN A 152 -79.41 -21.43 6.79
CA GLN A 152 -79.22 -22.42 7.90
C GLN A 152 -78.15 -23.44 7.37
N GLN A 153 -77.55 -24.44 8.05
CA GLN A 153 -78.05 -25.52 8.93
C GLN A 153 -76.87 -26.39 9.45
N GLU A 154 -77.08 -27.26 10.44
CA GLU A 154 -76.15 -28.31 10.94
C GLU A 154 -76.75 -29.72 10.63
N PRO A 155 -76.00 -30.85 10.57
CA PRO A 155 -75.78 -31.70 11.77
C PRO A 155 -74.54 -32.65 11.77
N THR A 156 -74.39 -33.47 12.82
CA THR A 156 -73.47 -34.64 12.95
C THR A 156 -74.15 -35.98 12.62
N PRO A 157 -73.43 -37.11 12.38
CA PRO A 157 -73.14 -38.09 13.46
C PRO A 157 -71.88 -39.01 13.24
N SER A 158 -71.70 -40.04 14.09
CA SER A 158 -70.70 -41.15 13.98
C SER A 158 -71.40 -42.53 14.02
N PRO A 159 -70.75 -43.67 13.64
CA PRO A 159 -70.32 -44.64 14.69
C PRO A 159 -69.15 -45.64 14.35
N ALA A 160 -68.48 -46.15 15.41
CA ALA A 160 -67.79 -47.47 15.58
C ALA A 160 -66.67 -47.94 14.56
N SER A 161 -65.75 -48.87 14.87
CA SER A 161 -65.55 -49.82 16.00
C SER A 161 -64.05 -50.04 16.37
N ALA A 162 -63.77 -50.74 17.49
CA ALA A 162 -62.43 -51.01 18.09
C ALA A 162 -61.99 -52.50 17.84
N PRO A 163 -61.10 -53.19 18.62
CA PRO A 163 -60.24 -52.88 19.80
C PRO A 163 -58.71 -52.96 19.47
N GLU A 164 -57.68 -52.98 20.33
CA GLU A 164 -57.37 -53.04 21.80
C GLU A 164 -56.36 -51.90 22.17
N LYS A 165 -55.95 -51.47 23.40
CA LYS A 165 -55.71 -52.03 24.77
C LYS A 165 -54.37 -52.82 24.91
N PRO A 166 -53.58 -52.75 26.01
CA PRO A 166 -53.53 -51.80 27.16
C PRO A 166 -52.49 -50.68 26.89
N ALA A 167 -51.80 -49.97 27.80
CA ALA A 167 -51.71 -49.82 29.28
C ALA A 167 -51.38 -48.32 29.56
N SER A 168 -51.97 -47.56 30.49
CA SER A 168 -51.96 -47.56 31.97
C SER A 168 -50.56 -47.45 32.62
N THR A 169 -50.24 -46.46 33.49
CA THR A 169 -51.06 -45.39 34.14
C THR A 169 -50.14 -44.28 34.72
N PRO A 170 -50.62 -43.04 35.00
CA PRO A 170 -49.80 -41.94 35.52
C PRO A 170 -50.08 -41.56 37.00
N GLN A 171 -49.07 -41.06 37.75
CA GLN A 171 -49.32 -40.11 38.86
C GLN A 171 -48.09 -39.35 39.41
N LYS A 172 -48.36 -38.46 40.37
CA LYS A 172 -47.49 -37.48 41.04
C LYS A 172 -46.39 -38.10 41.91
N SER A 173 -45.38 -37.29 42.24
CA SER A 173 -44.48 -37.50 43.38
C SER A 173 -45.16 -37.14 44.72
N PRO A 174 -45.04 -38.02 45.72
CA PRO A 174 -44.54 -37.70 47.06
C PRO A 174 -43.41 -38.70 47.45
N ALA A 175 -42.26 -38.30 48.01
CA ALA A 175 -41.99 -37.73 49.34
C ALA A 175 -41.87 -38.78 50.49
N ALA A 176 -40.72 -38.71 51.17
CA ALA A 176 -40.37 -39.26 52.50
C ALA A 176 -40.26 -40.78 52.72
N GLY A 177 -39.07 -41.21 53.16
CA GLY A 177 -38.69 -42.56 53.57
C GLY A 177 -37.19 -42.68 53.92
N THR A 178 -36.55 -41.59 54.34
CA THR A 178 -36.33 -41.27 55.76
C THR A 178 -35.25 -42.11 56.45
N LYS A 179 -33.98 -41.71 56.27
CA LYS A 179 -33.09 -41.37 57.39
C LYS A 179 -31.95 -40.47 56.93
N VAL A 180 -31.59 -39.52 57.80
CA VAL A 180 -30.63 -38.42 57.59
C VAL A 180 -29.78 -38.37 58.88
N PRO A 181 -28.46 -38.18 58.77
CA PRO A 181 -27.89 -36.90 59.22
C PRO A 181 -26.81 -36.34 58.28
N GLN A 182 -26.46 -35.07 58.53
CA GLN A 182 -25.39 -34.34 57.85
C GLN A 182 -24.02 -34.62 58.51
N ALA A 183 -22.98 -34.31 57.74
CA ALA A 183 -21.68 -33.79 58.17
C ALA A 183 -20.61 -34.72 58.82
N ALA A 184 -19.36 -34.28 58.57
CA ALA A 184 -18.15 -34.44 59.37
C ALA A 184 -17.29 -35.73 59.28
N GLN A 185 -16.00 -35.45 59.03
CA GLN A 185 -14.77 -36.09 59.58
C GLN A 185 -14.47 -37.56 59.19
N SER A 186 -13.34 -37.94 58.55
CA SER A 186 -11.91 -37.51 58.49
C SER A 186 -10.97 -38.22 59.46
N LYS A 187 -9.87 -38.80 58.95
CA LYS A 187 -8.56 -39.12 59.59
C LYS A 187 -7.56 -39.50 58.46
N GLU A 188 -6.23 -39.35 58.54
CA GLU A 188 -5.28 -38.49 59.29
C GLU A 188 -3.93 -38.58 58.52
N VAL A 189 -3.23 -37.48 58.15
CA VAL A 189 -2.12 -36.78 58.88
C VAL A 189 -0.80 -37.60 58.92
N PRO A 190 0.42 -37.01 58.76
CA PRO A 190 0.84 -35.58 58.75
C PRO A 190 1.21 -35.03 57.34
N ALA A 191 1.27 -33.72 57.03
CA ALA A 191 1.85 -32.51 57.68
C ALA A 191 3.41 -32.43 57.54
N VAL A 192 4.06 -31.28 57.30
CA VAL A 192 3.80 -29.88 57.75
C VAL A 192 4.16 -28.80 56.68
N ALA A 193 3.33 -27.73 56.65
CA ALA A 193 3.53 -26.26 56.46
C ALA A 193 4.95 -25.64 56.18
N SER A 194 5.16 -24.36 55.79
CA SER A 194 4.33 -23.29 55.14
C SER A 194 5.17 -22.01 54.87
N SER A 195 4.87 -21.30 53.77
CA SER A 195 4.94 -19.84 53.49
C SER A 195 5.86 -18.83 54.24
N GLU A 196 6.45 -17.94 53.42
CA GLU A 196 6.79 -16.51 53.65
C GLU A 196 8.12 -16.06 54.33
N PRO A 197 8.58 -14.79 54.11
CA PRO A 197 10.01 -14.42 54.22
C PRO A 197 10.36 -13.27 55.20
N ALA A 198 11.63 -13.21 55.63
CA ALA A 198 12.25 -11.98 56.18
C ALA A 198 13.79 -11.96 56.06
N LYS A 199 14.37 -10.77 56.12
CA LYS A 199 15.80 -10.48 56.39
C LYS A 199 15.84 -9.45 57.53
N PRO A 200 16.81 -9.47 58.47
CA PRO A 200 18.04 -8.68 58.23
C PRO A 200 19.33 -9.23 58.91
N LYS A 201 20.45 -8.49 58.68
CA LYS A 201 21.62 -8.13 59.55
C LYS A 201 21.84 -8.90 60.88
N GLU A 202 23.05 -9.15 61.41
CA GLU A 202 24.50 -8.97 61.08
C GLU A 202 25.33 -9.71 62.20
N THR A 203 26.67 -9.73 62.41
CA THR A 203 27.89 -9.01 61.94
C THR A 203 29.16 -9.84 62.32
N LYS A 204 30.34 -9.58 61.69
CA LYS A 204 31.73 -9.89 62.20
C LYS A 204 32.10 -11.39 62.38
N GLU A 205 33.35 -11.90 62.51
CA GLU A 205 34.78 -11.56 62.21
C GLU A 205 35.62 -12.87 62.49
N SER A 206 36.91 -13.12 62.14
CA SER A 206 38.00 -12.49 61.36
C SER A 206 39.14 -13.55 61.10
N HIS A 207 40.38 -13.11 60.78
CA HIS A 207 41.68 -13.83 60.73
C HIS A 207 41.99 -14.79 59.55
N ASP A 208 43.26 -15.03 59.14
CA ASP A 208 44.43 -14.12 58.93
C ASP A 208 45.58 -14.85 58.14
N GLY A 209 46.47 -14.07 57.49
CA GLY A 209 47.84 -14.47 57.06
C GLY A 209 48.01 -15.15 55.68
N GLY A 210 49.04 -14.85 54.86
CA GLY A 210 50.09 -13.82 54.93
C GLY A 210 51.25 -14.07 53.92
N LYS A 211 52.24 -13.13 53.85
CA LYS A 211 53.55 -13.19 53.09
C LYS A 211 53.51 -13.09 51.54
N GLU A 212 54.53 -12.59 50.81
CA GLU A 212 55.64 -11.61 51.07
C GLU A 212 56.38 -11.21 49.76
N GLN A 213 56.98 -10.00 49.71
CA GLN A 213 58.11 -9.54 48.81
C GLN A 213 57.90 -9.56 47.26
N GLY A 214 58.62 -8.79 46.42
CA GLY A 214 59.59 -7.69 46.62
C GLY A 214 60.28 -7.24 45.30
N GLN A 215 61.04 -6.13 45.33
CA GLN A 215 61.89 -5.53 44.25
C GLN A 215 61.19 -4.84 43.04
N LEU A 216 61.90 -4.09 42.18
CA LEU A 216 62.58 -2.78 42.35
C LEU A 216 63.13 -2.27 40.98
N GLU A 217 63.71 -1.06 40.97
CA GLU A 217 64.47 -0.41 39.86
C GLU A 217 63.69 0.07 38.62
N ALA A 218 64.30 0.93 37.78
CA ALA A 218 64.47 2.39 37.97
C ALA A 218 65.03 3.06 36.69
N ALA A 219 64.67 4.34 36.50
CA ALA A 219 65.26 5.40 35.65
C ALA A 219 66.26 5.07 34.51
N GLY A 220 65.93 5.54 33.31
CA GLY A 220 66.86 5.85 32.21
C GLY A 220 66.24 6.96 31.34
N ALA A 221 67.05 7.90 30.83
CA ALA A 221 66.57 9.10 30.13
C ALA A 221 67.52 9.50 28.99
N GLU A 222 67.06 10.43 28.13
CA GLU A 222 67.87 11.18 27.14
C GLU A 222 68.42 10.36 25.94
N THR A 223 68.72 10.92 24.75
CA THR A 223 68.59 12.31 24.23
C THR A 223 68.40 12.33 22.69
N ASN A 224 67.75 13.40 22.19
CA ASN A 224 68.08 14.22 20.99
C ASN A 224 67.99 13.78 19.50
N ASP A 225 67.81 14.87 18.71
CA ASP A 225 68.11 15.18 17.30
C ASP A 225 67.47 14.30 16.18
N ALA A 226 66.57 14.76 15.30
CA ALA A 226 66.26 16.05 14.63
C ALA A 226 66.91 16.25 13.24
N LYS A 227 66.07 16.54 12.23
CA LYS A 227 66.33 17.46 11.12
C LYS A 227 65.09 17.71 10.25
N ASP A 228 64.90 18.98 9.92
CA ASP A 228 63.92 19.52 8.98
C ASP A 228 64.46 19.47 7.53
N VAL A 229 63.59 19.79 6.55
CA VAL A 229 63.83 20.70 5.40
C VAL A 229 62.69 20.55 4.37
N ASP A 230 61.89 21.62 4.28
CA ASP A 230 61.41 22.35 3.08
C ASP A 230 60.69 21.54 1.97
N GLU A 231 59.39 21.75 1.74
CA GLU A 231 58.74 22.80 0.90
C GLU A 231 58.67 22.45 -0.60
N ASP A 232 57.45 22.43 -1.14
CA ASP A 232 57.07 23.24 -2.31
C ASP A 232 55.53 23.26 -2.42
N GLU A 233 54.97 24.41 -2.82
CA GLU A 233 53.53 24.68 -2.90
C GLU A 233 53.00 24.56 -4.34
N GLU A 234 51.71 24.26 -4.52
CA GLU A 234 50.94 24.84 -5.63
C GLU A 234 49.46 24.97 -5.21
N MET A 235 48.92 26.19 -5.36
CA MET A 235 47.57 26.60 -4.92
C MET A 235 46.57 26.57 -6.08
N GLU A 236 45.32 26.22 -5.81
CA GLU A 236 44.14 26.92 -6.36
C GLU A 236 43.07 27.04 -5.27
N GLU A 237 42.25 28.10 -5.34
CA GLU A 237 41.49 28.62 -4.20
C GLU A 237 40.05 28.06 -4.04
N GLU A 238 39.68 27.95 -2.78
CA GLU A 238 38.40 28.06 -2.08
C GLU A 238 37.12 28.47 -2.85
N ASP A 239 35.99 27.90 -2.40
CA ASP A 239 34.66 28.53 -2.37
C ASP A 239 34.01 28.08 -1.03
N ASP A 240 33.66 29.02 -0.15
CA ASP A 240 33.20 28.78 1.25
C ASP A 240 31.71 28.38 1.36
N ASP A 241 31.37 27.38 2.21
CA ASP A 241 30.01 27.26 2.80
C ASP A 241 29.88 26.28 4.02
N GLU A 242 30.89 26.16 4.91
CA GLU A 242 30.81 25.32 6.14
C GLU A 242 31.20 26.04 7.46
N GLN A 243 30.57 27.18 7.80
CA GLN A 243 30.69 27.81 9.14
C GLN A 243 29.37 28.39 9.71
N GLU A 244 28.41 27.53 10.12
CA GLU A 244 27.33 27.97 11.04
C GLU A 244 26.81 26.93 12.07
N GLU A 245 27.36 25.70 12.15
CA GLU A 245 26.97 24.70 13.18
C GLU A 245 27.92 24.62 14.41
N ALA A 246 28.84 25.58 14.58
CA ALA A 246 29.95 25.46 15.55
C ALA A 246 29.79 26.17 16.91
N GLU A 247 28.73 26.98 17.14
CA GLU A 247 28.66 27.86 18.33
C GLU A 247 27.75 27.41 19.50
N GLU A 248 26.80 26.46 19.35
CA GLU A 248 25.88 26.12 20.46
C GLU A 248 26.42 25.15 21.54
N GLU A 249 27.48 24.37 21.30
CA GLU A 249 27.99 23.40 22.31
C GLU A 249 28.94 23.99 23.39
N GLN A 250 29.38 25.25 23.29
CA GLN A 250 30.30 25.84 24.30
C GLN A 250 29.62 26.67 25.41
N ALA A 251 28.29 26.69 25.47
CA ALA A 251 27.53 27.59 26.36
C ALA A 251 27.14 27.03 27.75
N GLU A 252 27.51 25.79 28.12
CA GLU A 252 27.11 25.19 29.43
C GLU A 252 28.28 24.75 30.33
N GLN A 253 29.41 25.48 30.36
CA GLN A 253 30.51 25.14 31.29
C GLN A 253 31.34 26.30 31.88
N THR A 254 30.72 27.38 32.38
CA THR A 254 31.32 28.20 33.48
C THR A 254 30.32 29.16 34.15
N SER A 255 30.09 29.02 35.47
CA SER A 255 29.82 30.14 36.45
C SER A 255 29.14 29.69 37.76
N GLY A 256 29.73 28.75 38.50
CA GLY A 256 29.23 28.40 39.84
C GLY A 256 29.47 29.49 40.89
N THR A 257 28.44 30.28 41.25
CA THR A 257 28.51 31.26 42.36
C THR A 257 27.55 30.88 43.50
N LYS A 258 28.09 30.79 44.72
CA LYS A 258 27.38 30.31 45.92
C LYS A 258 26.34 31.30 46.44
N ARG A 259 25.15 30.81 46.76
CA ARG A 259 24.36 31.30 47.91
C ARG A 259 23.94 30.11 48.79
N LYS A 260 24.25 30.17 50.08
CA LYS A 260 23.78 29.20 51.08
C LYS A 260 22.36 29.54 51.50
N ALA A 261 21.48 28.53 51.52
CA ALA A 261 20.31 28.46 52.37
C ALA A 261 20.22 27.02 52.88
N ASP A 262 19.69 26.82 54.09
CA ASP A 262 19.77 25.56 54.84
C ASP A 262 18.43 24.80 54.82
N SER A 263 18.45 23.47 54.66
CA SER A 263 17.50 22.53 55.27
C SER A 263 17.66 21.06 54.79
N GLY A 264 17.66 20.15 55.78
CA GLY A 264 16.90 18.89 55.78
C GLY A 264 16.95 17.93 54.57
N ALA A 265 17.74 16.87 54.69
CA ALA A 265 17.67 15.72 53.77
C ALA A 265 16.37 14.89 53.94
N CYS A 266 15.85 14.34 52.83
CA CYS A 266 14.89 13.23 52.87
C CYS A 266 15.13 12.26 51.68
N ASP A 267 15.58 11.04 51.99
CA ASP A 267 15.94 10.02 51.00
C ASP A 267 14.70 9.29 50.46
N LYS A 268 14.47 9.37 49.13
CA LYS A 268 13.45 8.58 48.42
C LYS A 268 13.96 8.05 47.08
N LYS A 269 14.54 6.85 47.12
CA LYS A 269 14.93 6.03 45.95
C LYS A 269 13.77 5.84 44.95
N LYS A 270 13.70 6.67 43.91
CA LYS A 270 12.93 6.35 42.70
C LYS A 270 13.65 5.21 41.96
N LYS A 271 13.00 4.05 41.82
CA LYS A 271 13.45 3.01 40.87
C LYS A 271 13.50 3.63 39.47
N LYS A 272 14.70 3.75 38.89
CA LYS A 272 14.87 4.20 37.51
C LYS A 272 14.21 3.15 36.60
N LYS A 273 13.08 3.48 35.99
CA LYS A 273 12.37 2.59 35.06
C LYS A 273 13.26 2.45 33.82
N VAL A 274 13.87 1.27 33.65
CA VAL A 274 14.72 0.97 32.48
C VAL A 274 13.87 1.15 31.22
N ARG A 275 14.34 1.98 30.28
CA ARG A 275 13.78 2.02 28.93
C ARG A 275 14.27 0.77 28.19
N ASP A 276 13.38 0.19 27.40
CA ASP A 276 13.69 -0.97 26.57
C ASP A 276 14.34 -0.47 25.27
N ASP A 277 15.64 -0.21 25.34
CA ASP A 277 16.46 0.32 24.23
C ASP A 277 16.80 -0.78 23.18
N SER A 278 16.16 -1.95 23.22
CA SER A 278 16.47 -3.12 22.36
C SER A 278 16.31 -2.86 20.85
N ASN A 279 15.40 -1.96 20.49
CA ASN A 279 15.17 -1.51 19.10
C ASN A 279 15.73 -0.11 18.81
N ALA A 280 16.55 0.46 19.70
CA ALA A 280 17.22 1.74 19.43
C ALA A 280 18.48 1.53 18.57
N ILE A 281 18.68 2.40 17.58
CA ILE A 281 19.91 2.42 16.75
C ILE A 281 21.11 2.66 17.69
N PRO A 282 22.10 1.74 17.75
CA PRO A 282 23.23 1.87 18.65
C PRO A 282 24.23 2.92 18.14
N THR A 283 24.66 3.82 19.02
CA THR A 283 25.76 4.77 18.74
C THR A 283 27.07 4.02 18.47
N LYS A 284 27.94 4.50 17.57
CA LYS A 284 29.21 3.84 17.20
C LYS A 284 30.03 3.33 18.39
N ARG A 285 30.24 4.17 19.41
CA ARG A 285 30.94 3.80 20.67
C ARG A 285 30.27 2.66 21.46
N LYS A 286 28.95 2.45 21.31
CA LYS A 286 28.23 1.30 21.90
C LYS A 286 28.46 0.02 21.10
N LEU A 287 28.41 0.08 19.76
CA LEU A 287 28.73 -1.06 18.87
C LEU A 287 30.14 -1.61 19.17
N GLU A 288 31.12 -0.71 19.27
CA GLU A 288 32.53 -1.05 19.48
C GLU A 288 32.82 -1.67 20.87
N SER A 289 31.94 -1.43 21.85
CA SER A 289 32.05 -1.95 23.22
C SER A 289 31.29 -3.25 23.50
N ASP A 290 30.56 -3.79 22.51
CA ASP A 290 29.69 -4.96 22.73
C ASP A 290 30.44 -6.30 22.73
N LYS A 291 29.91 -7.26 23.51
CA LYS A 291 30.39 -8.66 23.55
C LYS A 291 30.46 -9.30 22.16
N LEU A 292 29.50 -9.03 21.28
CA LEU A 292 29.46 -9.54 19.91
C LEU A 292 30.63 -9.02 19.07
N MET A 293 31.03 -7.75 19.26
CA MET A 293 32.18 -7.15 18.58
C MET A 293 33.50 -7.79 19.06
N ALA A 294 33.64 -8.08 20.37
CA ALA A 294 34.79 -8.81 20.89
C ALA A 294 34.92 -10.24 20.30
N ILE A 295 33.79 -10.95 20.14
CA ILE A 295 33.75 -12.26 19.47
C ILE A 295 34.13 -12.13 17.98
N ALA A 296 33.71 -11.06 17.31
CA ALA A 296 34.06 -10.81 15.91
C ALA A 296 35.57 -10.63 15.72
N GLU A 297 36.22 -9.79 16.54
CA GLU A 297 37.68 -9.60 16.49
C GLU A 297 38.45 -10.92 16.73
N GLU A 298 37.94 -11.78 17.61
CA GLU A 298 38.53 -13.09 17.90
C GLU A 298 38.38 -14.14 16.76
N HIS A 299 37.31 -14.06 15.95
CA HIS A 299 36.94 -15.13 15.02
C HIS A 299 36.89 -14.77 13.53
N TRP A 300 36.70 -13.51 13.13
CA TRP A 300 36.64 -13.14 11.70
C TRP A 300 37.12 -11.73 11.33
N LYS A 301 37.14 -10.77 12.25
CA LYS A 301 37.44 -9.36 11.97
C LYS A 301 38.88 -8.96 12.25
N GLY A 302 39.49 -9.52 13.30
CA GLY A 302 40.82 -9.13 13.77
C GLY A 302 41.98 -9.68 12.95
N SER A 303 43.20 -9.20 13.23
CA SER A 303 44.42 -9.54 12.46
C SER A 303 44.94 -10.96 12.67
N LYS A 304 44.44 -11.69 13.67
CA LYS A 304 44.75 -13.10 13.97
C LYS A 304 43.49 -13.82 14.44
N THR A 305 42.71 -14.34 13.50
CA THR A 305 41.44 -15.02 13.77
C THR A 305 41.62 -16.48 14.20
N LYS A 306 40.70 -16.97 15.03
CA LYS A 306 40.52 -18.41 15.25
C LYS A 306 39.98 -19.11 13.99
N PRO A 307 40.24 -20.43 13.83
CA PRO A 307 39.66 -21.21 12.72
C PRO A 307 38.12 -21.26 12.79
N TRP A 308 37.52 -21.66 11.66
CA TRP A 308 36.08 -21.87 11.53
C TRP A 308 35.52 -22.84 12.59
N ASP A 309 34.42 -22.44 13.23
CA ASP A 309 33.66 -23.27 14.17
C ASP A 309 32.14 -23.16 13.89
N PRO A 310 31.48 -24.24 13.41
CA PRO A 310 30.03 -24.25 13.21
C PRO A 310 29.24 -24.27 14.54
N ALA A 311 29.88 -24.61 15.67
CA ALA A 311 29.27 -24.51 16.99
C ALA A 311 29.09 -23.05 17.40
N LEU A 312 30.05 -22.16 17.12
CA LEU A 312 29.92 -20.71 17.36
C LEU A 312 28.73 -20.10 16.63
N VAL A 313 28.50 -20.44 15.35
CA VAL A 313 27.32 -19.94 14.61
C VAL A 313 26.02 -20.42 15.26
N THR A 314 25.97 -21.69 15.67
CA THR A 314 24.83 -22.27 16.39
C THR A 314 24.64 -21.62 17.77
N LYS A 315 25.73 -21.21 18.43
CA LYS A 315 25.75 -20.54 19.73
C LYS A 315 25.24 -19.11 19.64
N LEU A 316 25.80 -18.29 18.74
CA LEU A 316 25.36 -16.91 18.49
C LEU A 316 23.86 -16.87 18.13
N TYR A 317 23.41 -17.81 17.30
CA TYR A 317 22.00 -17.95 16.98
C TYR A 317 21.13 -18.24 18.21
N LYS A 318 21.48 -19.26 19.01
CA LYS A 318 20.64 -19.75 20.13
C LYS A 318 20.75 -18.93 21.42
N GLU A 319 21.89 -18.28 21.67
CA GLU A 319 22.13 -17.51 22.90
C GLU A 319 21.89 -16.01 22.70
N GLU A 320 22.17 -15.46 21.52
CA GLU A 320 22.15 -14.00 21.30
C GLU A 320 20.97 -13.53 20.45
N LEU A 321 20.73 -14.15 19.29
CA LEU A 321 19.68 -13.74 18.34
C LEU A 321 18.29 -14.24 18.75
N LEU A 322 18.09 -15.56 18.86
CA LEU A 322 16.77 -16.15 19.12
C LEU A 322 16.16 -15.67 20.46
N PRO A 323 16.90 -15.60 21.60
CA PRO A 323 16.33 -15.13 22.87
C PRO A 323 16.04 -13.63 22.91
N SER A 324 16.60 -12.85 21.99
CA SER A 324 16.30 -11.42 21.82
C SER A 324 15.21 -11.15 20.78
N ASN A 325 14.57 -12.20 20.25
CA ASN A 325 13.63 -12.13 19.11
C ASN A 325 14.24 -11.45 17.87
N PHE A 326 15.56 -11.60 17.67
CA PHE A 326 16.35 -10.87 16.68
C PHE A 326 16.25 -9.36 16.89
N ALA A 327 16.69 -8.89 18.06
CA ALA A 327 16.73 -7.46 18.41
C ALA A 327 17.67 -6.69 17.47
N LEU A 328 17.20 -5.53 16.99
CA LEU A 328 17.82 -4.77 15.91
C LEU A 328 19.31 -4.48 16.17
N ASN A 329 19.62 -4.01 17.38
CA ASN A 329 20.98 -3.65 17.77
C ASN A 329 22.00 -4.80 17.63
N LYS A 330 21.61 -6.05 17.94
CA LYS A 330 22.49 -7.23 17.78
C LYS A 330 22.70 -7.61 16.32
N VAL A 331 21.68 -7.45 15.48
CA VAL A 331 21.78 -7.72 14.04
C VAL A 331 22.72 -6.70 13.40
N MET A 332 22.58 -5.41 13.75
CA MET A 332 23.50 -4.34 13.33
C MET A 332 24.95 -4.60 13.73
N ILE A 333 25.23 -5.04 14.96
CA ILE A 333 26.61 -5.33 15.41
C ILE A 333 27.22 -6.48 14.59
N LEU A 334 26.45 -7.53 14.28
CA LEU A 334 26.94 -8.65 13.47
C LEU A 334 27.18 -8.21 12.00
N GLU A 335 26.28 -7.43 11.41
CA GLU A 335 26.44 -6.89 10.05
C GLU A 335 27.70 -5.99 9.96
N TYR A 336 27.82 -4.99 10.85
CA TYR A 336 28.98 -4.08 10.96
C TYR A 336 30.30 -4.79 11.29
N SER A 337 30.23 -6.03 11.77
CA SER A 337 31.40 -6.89 11.98
C SER A 337 31.85 -7.67 10.74
N GLN A 338 31.12 -7.57 9.62
CA GLN A 338 31.31 -8.36 8.38
C GLN A 338 31.13 -9.87 8.59
N TYR A 339 30.13 -10.24 9.42
CA TYR A 339 29.83 -11.63 9.78
C TYR A 339 29.38 -12.47 8.57
N LEU A 340 28.71 -11.86 7.59
CA LEU A 340 28.29 -12.54 6.35
C LEU A 340 29.51 -12.91 5.50
N GLU A 341 30.35 -11.91 5.23
CA GLU A 341 31.45 -11.94 4.26
C GLU A 341 32.65 -12.74 4.77
N LYS A 342 33.02 -12.55 6.04
CA LYS A 342 34.24 -13.13 6.60
C LYS A 342 34.03 -14.43 7.38
N TYR A 343 32.80 -14.78 7.76
CA TYR A 343 32.53 -15.98 8.56
C TYR A 343 31.45 -16.89 7.98
N LEU A 344 30.24 -16.38 7.72
CA LEU A 344 29.10 -17.24 7.35
C LEU A 344 29.20 -17.80 5.93
N TRP A 345 29.42 -16.96 4.91
CA TRP A 345 29.35 -17.39 3.52
C TRP A 345 30.57 -18.18 3.02
N PRO A 346 31.83 -17.82 3.35
CA PRO A 346 33.00 -18.61 2.94
C PRO A 346 32.94 -20.06 3.42
N ASN A 347 32.39 -20.27 4.62
CA ASN A 347 32.29 -21.57 5.28
C ASN A 347 30.93 -22.28 5.06
N TYR A 348 30.05 -21.74 4.21
CA TYR A 348 28.76 -22.38 3.93
C TYR A 348 28.92 -23.66 3.07
N ASP A 349 28.34 -24.76 3.53
CA ASP A 349 28.31 -26.07 2.87
C ASP A 349 26.86 -26.60 2.89
N PRO A 350 26.16 -26.70 1.74
CA PRO A 350 24.77 -27.17 1.67
C PRO A 350 24.53 -28.54 2.32
N SER A 351 25.56 -29.41 2.40
CA SER A 351 25.45 -30.76 2.97
C SER A 351 25.63 -30.80 4.50
N LYS A 352 26.14 -29.72 5.12
CA LYS A 352 26.47 -29.66 6.56
C LYS A 352 25.87 -28.47 7.31
N ALA A 353 25.39 -27.46 6.59
CA ALA A 353 24.87 -26.23 7.19
C ALA A 353 23.67 -26.50 8.13
N THR A 354 23.71 -25.91 9.31
CA THR A 354 22.61 -25.99 10.28
C THR A 354 21.54 -24.94 9.97
N ASP A 355 20.33 -25.16 10.49
CA ASP A 355 19.23 -24.18 10.40
C ASP A 355 19.65 -22.79 10.94
N ALA A 356 20.49 -22.77 11.98
CA ALA A 356 21.10 -21.56 12.53
C ALA A 356 22.05 -20.87 11.54
N HIS A 357 22.85 -21.61 10.78
CA HIS A 357 23.73 -21.06 9.73
C HIS A 357 22.90 -20.44 8.59
N ILE A 358 21.86 -21.14 8.15
CA ILE A 358 20.95 -20.68 7.09
C ILE A 358 20.19 -19.42 7.54
N LEU A 359 19.64 -19.40 8.77
CA LEU A 359 18.93 -18.24 9.30
C LEU A 359 19.86 -17.06 9.61
N SER A 360 21.09 -17.28 10.07
CA SER A 360 22.08 -16.20 10.22
C SER A 360 22.45 -15.56 8.86
N LEU A 361 22.62 -16.35 7.80
CA LEU A 361 22.81 -15.83 6.43
C LEU A 361 21.61 -14.97 5.99
N VAL A 362 20.39 -15.47 6.19
CA VAL A 362 19.14 -14.74 5.92
C VAL A 362 19.06 -13.43 6.70
N CYS A 363 19.42 -13.42 7.99
CA CYS A 363 19.41 -12.20 8.82
C CYS A 363 20.36 -11.13 8.30
N MET A 364 21.60 -11.49 7.93
CA MET A 364 22.57 -10.52 7.43
C MET A 364 22.19 -9.94 6.07
N VAL A 365 21.60 -10.74 5.16
CA VAL A 365 21.08 -10.20 3.89
C VAL A 365 19.93 -9.24 4.13
N ASN A 366 18.96 -9.59 4.98
CA ASN A 366 17.85 -8.70 5.32
C ASN A 366 18.33 -7.38 5.94
N GLU A 367 19.35 -7.44 6.80
CA GLU A 367 19.92 -6.26 7.45
C GLU A 367 20.65 -5.35 6.46
N LYS A 368 21.43 -5.91 5.52
CA LYS A 368 22.06 -5.14 4.44
C LYS A 368 21.02 -4.42 3.57
N PHE A 369 19.89 -5.07 3.27
CA PHE A 369 18.77 -4.40 2.61
C PHE A 369 18.13 -3.31 3.48
N ARG A 370 18.04 -3.49 4.80
CA ARG A 370 17.50 -2.49 5.73
C ARG A 370 18.38 -1.23 5.85
N GLU A 371 19.70 -1.40 5.83
CA GLU A 371 20.70 -0.31 5.78
C GLU A 371 20.99 0.19 4.35
N GLN A 372 20.30 -0.35 3.32
CA GLN A 372 20.44 0.03 1.91
C GLN A 372 21.86 -0.16 1.32
N VAL A 373 22.62 -1.15 1.81
CA VAL A 373 23.98 -1.49 1.34
C VAL A 373 24.00 -2.71 0.41
N MET A 374 25.09 -2.87 -0.35
CA MET A 374 25.24 -3.91 -1.35
C MET A 374 25.12 -5.31 -0.74
N SER A 375 24.03 -6.00 -1.08
CA SER A 375 23.59 -7.22 -0.38
C SER A 375 23.99 -8.53 -1.07
N TRP A 376 24.31 -8.49 -2.37
CA TRP A 376 24.57 -9.69 -3.19
C TRP A 376 26.03 -9.91 -3.58
N GLU A 377 26.90 -8.91 -3.42
CA GLU A 377 28.33 -9.00 -3.75
C GLU A 377 29.06 -10.14 -3.03
N PRO A 378 28.85 -10.40 -1.73
CA PRO A 378 29.55 -11.48 -1.01
C PRO A 378 29.31 -12.87 -1.60
N PHE A 379 28.22 -13.06 -2.35
CA PHE A 379 27.86 -14.36 -2.91
C PHE A 379 28.56 -14.67 -4.24
N GLN A 380 29.13 -13.65 -4.92
CA GLN A 380 29.67 -13.78 -6.28
C GLN A 380 30.83 -14.80 -6.38
N GLU A 381 31.73 -14.82 -5.39
CA GLU A 381 32.87 -15.76 -5.35
C GLU A 381 32.47 -17.25 -5.35
N ARG A 382 31.21 -17.55 -4.98
CA ARG A 382 30.68 -18.92 -4.86
C ARG A 382 29.28 -19.02 -5.46
N GLU A 383 28.97 -18.26 -6.52
CA GLU A 383 27.61 -18.15 -7.08
C GLU A 383 26.94 -19.51 -7.41
N GLN A 384 27.74 -20.52 -7.78
CA GLN A 384 27.28 -21.89 -8.04
C GLN A 384 26.57 -22.53 -6.83
N VAL A 385 26.99 -22.17 -5.60
CA VAL A 385 26.45 -22.69 -4.33
C VAL A 385 25.14 -21.97 -3.94
N PHE A 386 24.89 -20.76 -4.47
CA PHE A 386 23.72 -19.96 -4.11
C PHE A 386 22.39 -20.65 -4.45
N SER A 387 22.35 -21.41 -5.55
CA SER A 387 21.14 -22.15 -5.94
C SER A 387 20.74 -23.21 -4.90
N GLU A 388 21.73 -23.85 -4.25
CA GLU A 388 21.50 -24.79 -3.16
C GLU A 388 21.18 -24.07 -1.84
N PHE A 389 21.82 -22.93 -1.55
CA PHE A 389 21.47 -22.07 -0.41
C PHE A 389 20.00 -21.61 -0.47
N PHE A 390 19.56 -21.07 -1.61
CA PHE A 390 18.18 -20.64 -1.82
C PHE A 390 17.19 -21.81 -1.67
N LYS A 391 17.57 -23.01 -2.11
CA LYS A 391 16.80 -24.23 -1.87
C LYS A 391 16.72 -24.59 -0.38
N SER A 392 17.84 -24.53 0.34
CA SER A 392 17.85 -24.77 1.80
C SER A 392 17.00 -23.76 2.57
N VAL A 393 17.02 -22.47 2.20
CA VAL A 393 16.15 -21.43 2.79
C VAL A 393 14.66 -21.74 2.56
N THR A 394 14.28 -22.09 1.33
CA THR A 394 12.88 -22.41 0.99
C THR A 394 12.38 -23.72 1.63
N ILE A 395 13.25 -24.73 1.80
CA ILE A 395 12.95 -25.93 2.58
C ILE A 395 12.80 -25.60 4.07
N LEU A 396 13.66 -24.74 4.61
CA LEU A 396 13.67 -24.38 6.04
C LEU A 396 12.36 -23.71 6.48
N HIS A 397 11.78 -22.84 5.64
CA HIS A 397 10.44 -22.27 5.87
C HIS A 397 9.36 -23.36 6.08
N GLY A 398 9.50 -24.53 5.43
CA GLY A 398 8.56 -25.64 5.52
C GLY A 398 8.63 -26.47 6.79
N LYS A 399 9.68 -26.34 7.62
CA LYS A 399 9.81 -27.05 8.89
C LYS A 399 8.78 -26.56 9.92
N LYS A 400 8.44 -27.38 10.92
CA LYS A 400 7.39 -27.07 11.91
C LYS A 400 7.91 -26.30 13.12
N GLU A 401 9.20 -26.44 13.39
CA GLU A 401 9.88 -26.03 14.60
C GLU A 401 10.14 -24.52 14.66
N LEU A 402 10.13 -23.82 13.51
CA LEU A 402 10.34 -22.37 13.43
C LEU A 402 9.16 -21.57 14.01
N SER A 403 9.49 -20.58 14.82
CA SER A 403 8.62 -19.48 15.24
C SER A 403 8.14 -18.62 14.07
N HIS A 404 7.13 -17.79 14.33
CA HIS A 404 6.62 -16.86 13.34
C HIS A 404 7.63 -15.75 12.96
N ARG A 405 8.52 -15.36 13.88
CA ARG A 405 9.64 -14.43 13.59
C ARG A 405 10.66 -15.04 12.63
N GLU A 406 11.11 -16.28 12.89
CA GLU A 406 12.03 -17.01 12.01
C GLU A 406 11.47 -17.20 10.59
N ARG A 407 10.17 -17.52 10.48
CA ARG A 407 9.48 -17.61 9.18
C ARG A 407 9.39 -16.25 8.49
N SER A 408 9.11 -15.18 9.24
CA SER A 408 9.02 -13.82 8.70
C SER A 408 10.36 -13.35 8.12
N LEU A 409 11.49 -13.66 8.79
CA LEU A 409 12.84 -13.37 8.29
C LEU A 409 13.13 -14.08 6.96
N ILE A 410 12.69 -15.34 6.80
CA ILE A 410 12.80 -16.05 5.51
C ILE A 410 11.93 -15.38 4.43
N VAL A 411 10.71 -14.94 4.77
CA VAL A 411 9.84 -14.24 3.80
C VAL A 411 10.42 -12.89 3.39
N VAL A 412 11.07 -12.14 4.29
CA VAL A 412 11.80 -10.89 3.96
C VAL A 412 12.96 -11.18 3.00
N PHE A 413 13.75 -12.23 3.23
CA PHE A 413 14.82 -12.63 2.31
C PHE A 413 14.27 -13.02 0.92
N LEU A 414 13.10 -13.68 0.87
CA LEU A 414 12.43 -14.00 -0.38
C LEU A 414 11.89 -12.75 -1.08
N ILE A 415 11.33 -11.78 -0.34
CA ILE A 415 10.95 -10.46 -0.89
C ILE A 415 12.15 -9.81 -1.57
N HIS A 416 13.28 -9.68 -0.89
CA HIS A 416 14.49 -9.09 -1.46
C HIS A 416 15.04 -9.89 -2.65
N SER A 417 15.05 -11.22 -2.57
CA SER A 417 15.47 -12.09 -3.68
C SER A 417 14.61 -11.90 -4.94
N PHE A 418 13.29 -11.77 -4.78
CA PHE A 418 12.37 -11.55 -5.91
C PHE A 418 12.25 -10.07 -6.32
N GLN A 419 12.79 -9.13 -5.56
CA GLN A 419 13.00 -7.74 -5.98
C GLN A 419 14.26 -7.61 -6.83
N SER A 420 15.33 -8.34 -6.51
CA SER A 420 16.63 -8.31 -7.20
C SER A 420 16.75 -9.28 -8.40
N LEU A 421 15.82 -9.17 -9.36
CA LEU A 421 15.86 -10.00 -10.58
C LEU A 421 16.83 -9.47 -11.65
N GLU A 422 17.47 -8.32 -11.46
CA GLU A 422 18.62 -7.86 -12.24
C GLU A 422 19.87 -8.72 -11.98
N ASN A 423 20.10 -9.15 -10.74
CA ASN A 423 21.20 -10.05 -10.40
C ASN A 423 20.99 -11.44 -11.03
N THR A 424 21.95 -11.91 -11.83
CA THR A 424 21.82 -13.16 -12.60
C THR A 424 21.72 -14.42 -11.72
N MET A 425 22.54 -14.51 -10.66
CA MET A 425 22.56 -15.63 -9.72
C MET A 425 21.23 -15.73 -8.95
N VAL A 426 20.73 -14.61 -8.44
CA VAL A 426 19.44 -14.52 -7.73
C VAL A 426 18.28 -14.81 -8.68
N ARG A 427 18.24 -14.17 -9.86
CA ARG A 427 17.23 -14.38 -10.91
C ARG A 427 17.11 -15.84 -11.32
N ASN A 428 18.23 -16.53 -11.53
CA ASN A 428 18.24 -17.93 -11.96
C ASN A 428 17.60 -18.85 -10.90
N SER A 429 17.78 -18.55 -9.61
CA SER A 429 17.15 -19.29 -8.51
C SER A 429 15.66 -18.96 -8.37
N CYS A 430 15.31 -17.67 -8.41
CA CYS A 430 13.95 -17.18 -8.22
C CYS A 430 13.00 -17.55 -9.37
N LEU A 431 13.42 -17.39 -10.63
CA LEU A 431 12.54 -17.61 -11.78
C LEU A 431 12.14 -19.08 -11.99
N LEU A 432 12.91 -20.04 -11.47
CA LEU A 432 12.52 -21.45 -11.48
C LEU A 432 11.19 -21.66 -10.72
N GLN A 433 11.03 -21.00 -9.57
CA GLN A 433 9.88 -21.14 -8.68
C GLN A 433 8.58 -20.56 -9.25
N VAL A 434 8.68 -19.66 -10.23
CA VAL A 434 7.56 -18.99 -10.92
C VAL A 434 7.47 -19.37 -12.41
N SER A 435 8.07 -20.49 -12.80
CA SER A 435 8.09 -20.97 -14.19
C SER A 435 6.88 -21.87 -14.54
N LEU A 436 6.72 -22.26 -15.82
CA LEU A 436 5.60 -23.11 -16.27
C LEU A 436 5.40 -24.42 -15.46
N PRO A 437 6.45 -25.13 -14.99
CA PRO A 437 6.32 -26.20 -14.01
C PRO A 437 5.45 -25.92 -12.78
N LEU A 438 5.30 -24.68 -12.33
CA LEU A 438 4.41 -24.32 -11.22
C LEU A 438 2.95 -24.72 -11.49
N TRP A 439 2.53 -24.77 -12.77
CA TRP A 439 1.19 -25.20 -13.16
C TRP A 439 0.92 -26.71 -12.94
N LEU A 440 1.93 -27.50 -12.55
CA LEU A 440 1.72 -28.87 -12.03
C LEU A 440 0.96 -28.89 -10.69
N HIS A 441 0.79 -27.74 -10.04
CA HIS A 441 0.04 -27.56 -8.79
C HIS A 441 -1.35 -26.95 -8.97
N LEU A 442 -1.75 -26.60 -10.19
CA LEU A 442 -3.13 -26.19 -10.48
C LEU A 442 -4.09 -27.38 -10.44
N SER A 443 -5.34 -27.12 -10.05
CA SER A 443 -6.47 -27.98 -10.38
C SER A 443 -6.58 -28.21 -11.90
N LYS A 444 -7.02 -29.39 -12.33
CA LYS A 444 -7.27 -29.70 -13.75
C LYS A 444 -8.28 -28.72 -14.34
N SER A 445 -9.27 -28.29 -13.55
CA SER A 445 -10.30 -27.36 -14.01
C SER A 445 -9.70 -26.00 -14.38
N ARG A 446 -8.77 -25.47 -13.56
CA ARG A 446 -8.05 -24.22 -13.83
C ARG A 446 -6.98 -24.35 -14.91
N LEU A 447 -6.24 -25.45 -14.93
CA LEU A 447 -5.23 -25.73 -15.97
C LEU A 447 -5.85 -25.68 -17.38
N GLU A 448 -7.03 -26.27 -17.57
CA GLU A 448 -7.78 -26.18 -18.83
C GLU A 448 -8.18 -24.73 -19.20
N LEU A 449 -8.52 -23.91 -18.21
CA LEU A 449 -8.91 -22.52 -18.42
C LEU A 449 -7.72 -21.66 -18.86
N GLU A 450 -6.55 -21.83 -18.23
CA GLU A 450 -5.34 -21.09 -18.61
C GLU A 450 -4.75 -21.57 -19.94
N LEU A 451 -4.76 -22.87 -20.23
CA LEU A 451 -4.34 -23.38 -21.55
C LEU A 451 -5.24 -22.88 -22.69
N ARG A 452 -6.55 -22.70 -22.47
CA ARG A 452 -7.48 -22.10 -23.45
C ARG A 452 -7.19 -20.63 -23.72
N LYS A 453 -6.77 -19.85 -22.70
CA LYS A 453 -6.27 -18.46 -22.93
C LYS A 453 -4.95 -18.44 -23.70
N ALA A 454 -4.17 -19.52 -23.62
CA ALA A 454 -2.78 -19.56 -24.07
C ALA A 454 -2.45 -20.79 -24.95
N PRO A 455 -3.07 -20.96 -26.14
CA PRO A 455 -2.84 -22.15 -26.98
C PRO A 455 -1.36 -22.39 -27.34
N HIS A 456 -0.55 -21.32 -27.41
CA HIS A 456 0.91 -21.40 -27.63
C HIS A 456 1.67 -22.10 -26.49
N LEU A 457 1.10 -22.20 -25.29
CA LEU A 457 1.67 -22.96 -24.18
C LEU A 457 1.39 -24.46 -24.27
N GLU A 458 0.37 -24.93 -25.01
CA GLU A 458 0.05 -26.36 -25.07
C GLU A 458 1.23 -27.23 -25.50
N LYS A 459 2.00 -26.79 -26.51
CA LYS A 459 3.19 -27.54 -26.98
C LYS A 459 4.27 -27.62 -25.89
N LYS A 460 4.42 -26.57 -25.08
CA LYS A 460 5.35 -26.54 -23.93
C LYS A 460 4.83 -27.44 -22.79
N TRP A 461 3.53 -27.39 -22.51
CA TRP A 461 2.87 -28.23 -21.51
C TRP A 461 2.96 -29.72 -21.83
N ARG A 462 2.65 -30.13 -23.08
CA ARG A 462 2.82 -31.53 -23.55
C ARG A 462 4.28 -32.00 -23.46
N THR A 463 5.25 -31.08 -23.60
CA THR A 463 6.69 -31.38 -23.41
C THR A 463 7.03 -31.56 -21.92
N LEU A 464 6.47 -30.73 -21.03
CA LEU A 464 6.61 -30.87 -19.58
C LEU A 464 5.98 -32.17 -19.07
N GLN A 465 4.79 -32.56 -19.56
CA GLN A 465 4.16 -33.85 -19.23
C GLN A 465 5.05 -35.05 -19.60
N LYS A 466 5.76 -35.00 -20.74
CA LYS A 466 6.78 -36.01 -21.10
C LYS A 466 7.99 -36.00 -20.17
N LYS A 467 8.39 -34.84 -19.62
CA LYS A 467 9.42 -34.79 -18.56
C LYS A 467 8.93 -35.42 -17.26
N VAL A 468 7.70 -35.13 -16.82
CA VAL A 468 7.07 -35.76 -15.64
C VAL A 468 7.03 -37.28 -15.76
N GLN A 469 6.73 -37.81 -16.95
CA GLN A 469 6.77 -39.25 -17.23
C GLN A 469 8.18 -39.87 -17.18
N LYS A 470 9.24 -39.08 -17.40
CA LYS A 470 10.64 -39.55 -17.40
C LYS A 470 11.33 -39.36 -16.05
N GLU A 471 11.08 -38.25 -15.37
CA GLU A 471 11.83 -37.78 -14.20
C GLU A 471 11.05 -37.87 -12.87
N GLY A 472 9.78 -38.26 -12.93
CA GLY A 472 8.87 -38.31 -11.79
C GLY A 472 8.15 -36.98 -11.53
N LEU A 473 6.97 -37.07 -10.90
CA LEU A 473 6.16 -35.89 -10.58
C LEU A 473 6.78 -35.08 -9.43
N GLU A 474 7.15 -35.74 -8.32
CA GLU A 474 7.65 -35.07 -7.11
C GLU A 474 8.89 -34.21 -7.38
N LYS A 475 9.85 -34.74 -8.16
CA LYS A 475 11.07 -34.02 -8.57
C LYS A 475 10.77 -32.73 -9.35
N LEU A 476 9.66 -32.68 -10.09
CA LEU A 476 9.23 -31.50 -10.85
C LEU A 476 8.15 -30.68 -10.14
N LYS A 477 7.61 -31.17 -9.02
CA LYS A 477 6.72 -30.43 -8.11
C LYS A 477 7.46 -29.66 -7.01
N ASP A 478 8.80 -29.74 -6.98
CA ASP A 478 9.73 -29.06 -6.06
C ASP A 478 9.69 -27.52 -6.20
N HIS A 479 8.58 -26.93 -5.75
CA HIS A 479 8.28 -25.50 -5.74
C HIS A 479 7.83 -25.09 -4.34
N PHE A 480 8.37 -24.00 -3.79
CA PHE A 480 8.03 -23.58 -2.43
C PHE A 480 6.68 -22.85 -2.34
N LEU A 481 6.24 -22.18 -3.42
CA LEU A 481 5.05 -21.30 -3.40
C LEU A 481 3.75 -22.01 -3.01
N PRO A 482 3.39 -23.20 -3.53
CA PRO A 482 2.22 -23.94 -3.06
C PRO A 482 2.31 -24.26 -1.55
N LYS A 483 3.50 -24.62 -1.07
CA LYS A 483 3.73 -24.94 0.35
C LYS A 483 3.64 -23.71 1.25
N LEU A 484 4.11 -22.56 0.78
CA LEU A 484 3.91 -21.27 1.44
C LEU A 484 2.41 -20.97 1.60
N LEU A 485 1.60 -21.17 0.55
CA LEU A 485 0.16 -20.96 0.61
C LEU A 485 -0.55 -21.95 1.55
N GLU A 486 -0.14 -23.23 1.57
CA GLU A 486 -0.63 -24.20 2.57
C GLU A 486 -0.34 -23.75 4.01
N VAL A 487 0.92 -23.41 4.32
CA VAL A 487 1.33 -22.98 5.66
C VAL A 487 0.63 -21.69 6.06
N PHE A 488 0.52 -20.71 5.15
CA PHE A 488 -0.24 -19.49 5.37
C PHE A 488 -1.69 -19.78 5.74
N PHE A 489 -2.40 -20.66 5.01
CA PHE A 489 -3.80 -20.97 5.34
C PHE A 489 -3.97 -21.81 6.61
N GLN A 490 -3.02 -22.71 6.91
CA GLN A 490 -2.99 -23.42 8.20
C GLN A 490 -2.86 -22.41 9.35
N GLN A 491 -1.92 -21.49 9.27
CA GLN A 491 -1.67 -20.48 10.32
C GLN A 491 -2.77 -19.41 10.40
N LEU A 492 -3.38 -19.02 9.29
CA LEU A 492 -4.56 -18.14 9.28
C LEU A 492 -5.78 -18.81 9.94
N SER A 493 -5.86 -20.15 9.93
CA SER A 493 -6.98 -20.90 10.52
C SER A 493 -6.86 -21.11 12.04
N THR A 494 -5.70 -20.89 12.65
CA THR A 494 -5.53 -20.97 14.12
C THR A 494 -6.04 -19.71 14.84
N ILE A 495 -6.22 -18.60 14.12
CA ILE A 495 -6.66 -17.32 14.69
C ILE A 495 -8.14 -17.42 15.12
N PRO A 496 -8.46 -17.27 16.41
CA PRO A 496 -9.84 -17.32 16.89
C PRO A 496 -10.63 -16.08 16.44
N ALA A 497 -11.96 -16.16 16.49
CA ALA A 497 -12.82 -15.00 16.25
C ALA A 497 -12.50 -13.89 17.28
N ASP A 498 -12.57 -14.24 18.57
CA ASP A 498 -12.39 -13.34 19.70
C ASP A 498 -11.19 -13.75 20.57
N GLY A 499 -10.81 -12.90 21.54
CA GLY A 499 -9.67 -13.15 22.43
C GLY A 499 -8.31 -12.81 21.81
N LYS A 500 -7.21 -13.14 22.50
CA LYS A 500 -5.83 -12.82 22.07
C LYS A 500 -5.24 -13.94 21.20
N PHE A 501 -4.36 -13.57 20.29
CA PHE A 501 -3.51 -14.46 19.50
C PHE A 501 -2.08 -13.88 19.40
N GLU A 502 -1.14 -14.62 18.82
CA GLU A 502 0.27 -14.22 18.75
C GLU A 502 0.49 -13.04 17.78
N PHE A 503 1.26 -12.05 18.20
CA PHE A 503 1.57 -10.85 17.41
C PHE A 503 2.50 -11.15 16.21
N GLU A 504 3.51 -12.00 16.39
CA GLU A 504 4.39 -12.42 15.30
C GLU A 504 3.65 -13.29 14.26
N LEU A 505 2.61 -14.05 14.67
CA LEU A 505 1.70 -14.71 13.71
C LEU A 505 0.98 -13.70 12.82
N ARG A 506 0.50 -12.56 13.37
CA ARG A 506 -0.08 -11.48 12.56
C ARG A 506 0.94 -10.93 11.56
N ARG A 507 2.12 -10.55 12.06
CA ARG A 507 3.24 -10.02 11.26
C ARG A 507 3.66 -10.99 10.15
N TYR A 508 3.75 -12.29 10.44
CA TYR A 508 4.06 -13.33 9.46
C TYR A 508 3.03 -13.37 8.33
N LEU A 509 1.73 -13.36 8.65
CA LEU A 509 0.68 -13.38 7.64
C LEU A 509 0.70 -12.11 6.78
N GLU A 510 0.91 -10.94 7.39
CA GLU A 510 1.05 -9.66 6.68
C GLU A 510 2.31 -9.63 5.77
N ARG A 511 3.44 -10.16 6.25
CA ARG A 511 4.69 -10.25 5.48
C ARG A 511 4.58 -11.26 4.33
N VAL A 512 3.79 -12.32 4.48
CA VAL A 512 3.42 -13.19 3.34
C VAL A 512 2.54 -12.45 2.33
N LEU A 513 1.54 -11.66 2.77
CA LEU A 513 0.73 -10.86 1.84
C LEU A 513 1.60 -9.91 0.99
N GLU A 514 2.52 -9.19 1.62
CA GLU A 514 3.50 -8.34 0.95
C GLU A 514 4.29 -9.11 -0.13
N PHE A 515 4.80 -10.29 0.21
CA PHE A 515 5.51 -11.13 -0.75
C PHE A 515 4.61 -11.59 -1.93
N LEU A 516 3.34 -11.91 -1.66
CA LEU A 516 2.41 -12.30 -2.73
C LEU A 516 2.05 -11.12 -3.65
N ILE A 517 2.00 -9.89 -3.10
CA ILE A 517 1.81 -8.64 -3.86
C ILE A 517 3.00 -8.43 -4.80
N ASP A 518 4.23 -8.43 -4.28
CA ASP A 518 5.46 -8.26 -5.06
C ASP A 518 5.57 -9.29 -6.20
N LEU A 519 5.16 -10.53 -5.96
CA LEU A 519 5.15 -11.60 -6.98
C LEU A 519 4.11 -11.39 -8.10
N ILE A 520 3.04 -10.62 -7.90
CA ILE A 520 2.06 -10.32 -8.97
C ILE A 520 2.17 -8.89 -9.51
N ALA A 521 2.91 -8.01 -8.84
CA ALA A 521 3.17 -6.62 -9.22
C ALA A 521 4.33 -6.44 -10.22
N GLN A 522 4.97 -7.53 -10.68
CA GLN A 522 5.97 -7.50 -11.76
C GLN A 522 5.74 -8.63 -12.77
N LEU A 523 6.01 -8.37 -14.05
CA LEU A 523 5.60 -9.25 -15.16
C LEU A 523 6.26 -10.65 -15.17
N PRO A 524 7.57 -10.83 -14.87
CA PRO A 524 8.24 -12.14 -14.97
C PRO A 524 7.68 -13.20 -14.01
N THR A 525 7.33 -12.78 -12.79
CA THR A 525 6.79 -13.65 -11.73
C THR A 525 5.28 -13.83 -11.85
N ARG A 526 4.55 -12.75 -12.20
CA ARG A 526 3.08 -12.72 -12.29
C ARG A 526 2.53 -13.85 -13.16
N ARG A 527 3.09 -14.04 -14.36
CA ARG A 527 2.48 -14.84 -15.43
C ARG A 527 1.99 -16.23 -15.02
N PHE A 528 2.81 -16.99 -14.30
CA PHE A 528 2.45 -18.36 -13.89
C PHE A 528 1.91 -18.41 -12.46
N PHE A 529 2.40 -17.54 -11.57
CA PHE A 529 1.94 -17.48 -10.17
C PHE A 529 0.51 -16.96 -10.01
N LEU A 530 0.07 -15.98 -10.84
CA LEU A 530 -1.29 -15.43 -10.80
C LEU A 530 -2.35 -16.52 -10.96
N ALA A 531 -2.11 -17.51 -11.82
CA ALA A 531 -3.01 -18.64 -12.01
C ALA A 531 -3.16 -19.47 -10.73
N LEU A 532 -2.05 -19.77 -10.03
CA LEU A 532 -2.04 -20.53 -8.78
C LEU A 532 -2.74 -19.77 -7.64
N LEU A 533 -2.40 -18.49 -7.46
CA LEU A 533 -2.99 -17.64 -6.43
C LEU A 533 -4.52 -17.50 -6.61
N SER A 534 -4.96 -17.47 -7.87
CA SER A 534 -6.38 -17.43 -8.24
C SER A 534 -7.09 -18.79 -8.08
N ASP A 535 -6.40 -19.92 -8.31
CA ASP A 535 -6.94 -21.29 -8.12
C ASP A 535 -7.21 -21.58 -6.63
N HIS A 536 -6.34 -21.07 -5.76
CA HIS A 536 -6.55 -21.12 -4.31
C HIS A 536 -7.63 -20.14 -3.79
N HIS A 537 -8.28 -19.34 -4.64
CA HIS A 537 -9.24 -18.28 -4.30
C HIS A 537 -8.78 -17.36 -3.16
N PHE A 538 -7.50 -16.97 -3.21
CA PHE A 538 -6.77 -16.51 -2.03
C PHE A 538 -7.45 -15.36 -1.28
N VAL A 539 -7.70 -14.23 -1.94
CA VAL A 539 -8.32 -13.03 -1.32
C VAL A 539 -9.69 -13.34 -0.72
N ILE A 540 -10.48 -14.21 -1.33
CA ILE A 540 -11.84 -14.55 -0.85
C ILE A 540 -11.76 -15.35 0.45
N ARG A 541 -10.88 -16.36 0.51
CA ARG A 541 -10.65 -17.14 1.73
C ARG A 541 -10.06 -16.28 2.86
N CYS A 542 -9.20 -15.31 2.53
CA CYS A 542 -8.66 -14.38 3.50
C CYS A 542 -9.71 -13.39 4.04
N ARG A 543 -10.53 -12.77 3.17
CA ARG A 543 -11.67 -11.91 3.58
C ARG A 543 -12.73 -12.68 4.39
N LEU A 544 -12.84 -14.00 4.22
CA LEU A 544 -13.72 -14.87 5.02
C LEU A 544 -13.09 -15.38 6.33
N ALA A 545 -11.78 -15.22 6.55
CA ALA A 545 -11.08 -15.67 7.76
C ALA A 545 -11.44 -14.81 8.99
N ASN A 546 -10.96 -15.20 10.18
CA ASN A 546 -11.26 -14.46 11.41
C ASN A 546 -10.47 -13.15 11.50
N LEU A 547 -9.18 -13.15 11.13
CA LEU A 547 -8.33 -11.96 11.15
C LEU A 547 -8.94 -10.77 10.39
N ALA A 548 -9.46 -11.00 9.18
CA ALA A 548 -10.08 -9.96 8.34
C ALA A 548 -11.34 -9.30 8.96
N LYS A 549 -11.97 -9.93 9.96
CA LYS A 549 -13.17 -9.41 10.65
C LYS A 549 -12.85 -8.63 11.93
N ARG A 550 -11.59 -8.66 12.38
CA ARG A 550 -11.13 -8.07 13.64
C ARG A 550 -10.53 -6.68 13.40
N PRO A 551 -10.55 -5.76 14.39
CA PRO A 551 -9.81 -4.50 14.31
C PRO A 551 -8.30 -4.74 14.12
N ASP A 552 -7.76 -5.83 14.68
CA ASP A 552 -6.37 -6.27 14.47
C ASP A 552 -6.03 -6.57 12.99
N GLY A 553 -7.04 -6.75 12.14
CA GLY A 553 -6.90 -7.05 10.72
C GLY A 553 -6.82 -5.84 9.80
N ARG A 554 -6.70 -4.59 10.31
CA ARG A 554 -6.69 -3.37 9.46
C ARG A 554 -5.63 -3.44 8.34
N LEU A 555 -4.36 -3.59 8.69
CA LEU A 555 -3.25 -3.73 7.72
C LEU A 555 -3.40 -4.98 6.85
N PHE A 556 -3.76 -6.12 7.43
CA PHE A 556 -4.06 -7.34 6.69
C PHE A 556 -5.11 -7.13 5.60
N ASN A 557 -6.20 -6.38 5.87
CA ASN A 557 -7.21 -6.04 4.89
C ASN A 557 -6.70 -5.02 3.84
N GLN A 558 -5.95 -4.00 4.24
CA GLN A 558 -5.34 -3.03 3.30
C GLN A 558 -4.38 -3.73 2.32
N LEU A 559 -3.60 -4.70 2.81
CA LEU A 559 -2.75 -5.57 1.97
C LEU A 559 -3.58 -6.52 1.09
N LEU A 560 -4.70 -7.06 1.57
CA LEU A 560 -5.62 -7.84 0.73
C LEU A 560 -6.28 -7.02 -0.37
N ASP A 561 -6.56 -5.74 -0.13
CA ASP A 561 -7.14 -4.85 -1.13
C ASP A 561 -6.10 -4.45 -2.18
N LEU A 562 -4.85 -4.19 -1.78
CA LEU A 562 -3.71 -4.02 -2.70
C LEU A 562 -3.42 -5.30 -3.51
N LEU A 563 -3.50 -6.48 -2.88
CA LEU A 563 -3.41 -7.77 -3.57
C LEU A 563 -4.59 -7.99 -4.53
N SER A 564 -5.81 -7.59 -4.16
CA SER A 564 -7.00 -7.66 -5.01
C SER A 564 -6.87 -6.75 -6.24
N PHE A 565 -6.35 -5.53 -6.05
CA PHE A 565 -6.04 -4.60 -7.14
C PHE A 565 -5.06 -5.22 -8.14
N TYR A 566 -3.94 -5.80 -7.68
CA TYR A 566 -3.00 -6.44 -8.60
C TYR A 566 -3.51 -7.76 -9.17
N LEU A 567 -4.29 -8.57 -8.44
CA LEU A 567 -4.89 -9.79 -9.00
C LEU A 567 -5.71 -9.47 -10.26
N ASP A 568 -6.49 -8.41 -10.19
CA ASP A 568 -7.47 -8.02 -11.20
C ASP A 568 -6.98 -6.91 -12.16
N PHE A 569 -5.68 -6.60 -12.11
CA PHE A 569 -5.04 -5.55 -12.92
C PHE A 569 -5.30 -5.66 -14.42
N GLU A 570 -5.49 -4.53 -15.09
CA GLU A 570 -5.90 -4.39 -16.50
C GLU A 570 -4.76 -4.70 -17.50
N ILE A 571 -4.20 -5.91 -17.44
CA ILE A 571 -3.08 -6.38 -18.28
C ILE A 571 -3.34 -7.76 -18.90
N ASN A 572 -2.74 -8.02 -20.06
CA ASN A 572 -2.62 -9.35 -20.66
C ASN A 572 -1.32 -10.03 -20.19
N GLU A 573 -1.46 -11.12 -19.43
CA GLU A 573 -0.37 -11.81 -18.74
C GLU A 573 0.59 -12.58 -19.68
N HIS A 574 0.34 -12.55 -20.99
CA HIS A 574 1.11 -13.29 -21.99
C HIS A 574 1.74 -12.41 -23.07
N THR A 575 1.19 -11.20 -23.32
CA THR A 575 1.81 -10.17 -24.16
C THR A 575 2.46 -9.05 -23.35
N GLY A 576 2.08 -8.86 -22.08
CA GLY A 576 2.51 -7.72 -21.25
C GLY A 576 1.78 -6.41 -21.56
N MET A 577 0.85 -6.40 -22.51
CA MET A 577 0.14 -5.19 -22.91
C MET A 577 -1.03 -4.85 -21.97
N PRO A 578 -1.32 -3.56 -21.72
CA PRO A 578 -2.56 -3.16 -21.06
C PRO A 578 -3.80 -3.60 -21.85
N LEU A 579 -4.93 -3.77 -21.17
CA LEU A 579 -6.21 -4.09 -21.78
C LEU A 579 -6.97 -2.81 -22.14
N SER A 580 -7.63 -2.82 -23.30
CA SER A 580 -8.60 -1.79 -23.65
C SER A 580 -9.92 -1.93 -22.86
N ARG A 581 -10.67 -0.84 -22.75
CA ARG A 581 -12.01 -0.82 -22.13
C ARG A 581 -12.95 -1.87 -22.76
N ASP A 582 -12.87 -2.02 -24.08
CA ASP A 582 -13.72 -2.93 -24.84
C ASP A 582 -13.33 -4.40 -24.63
N GLU A 583 -12.02 -4.71 -24.52
CA GLU A 583 -11.58 -6.04 -24.09
C GLU A 583 -12.03 -6.38 -22.67
N MET A 584 -12.03 -5.42 -21.75
CA MET A 584 -12.53 -5.63 -20.39
C MET A 584 -14.04 -5.87 -20.37
N LEU A 585 -14.82 -5.06 -21.10
CA LEU A 585 -16.27 -5.24 -21.24
C LEU A 585 -16.60 -6.59 -21.89
N ALA A 586 -15.89 -6.97 -22.96
CA ALA A 586 -16.04 -8.27 -23.61
C ALA A 586 -15.67 -9.44 -22.67
N ARG A 587 -14.60 -9.31 -21.88
CA ARG A 587 -14.23 -10.29 -20.83
C ARG A 587 -15.33 -10.42 -19.77
N HIS A 588 -15.86 -9.30 -19.28
CA HIS A 588 -16.93 -9.27 -18.27
C HIS A 588 -18.23 -9.88 -18.79
N TYR A 589 -18.72 -9.41 -19.95
CA TYR A 589 -19.93 -9.92 -20.58
C TYR A 589 -19.81 -11.41 -20.93
N GLY A 590 -18.63 -11.87 -21.38
CA GLY A 590 -18.35 -13.28 -21.62
C GLY A 590 -18.46 -14.15 -20.36
N ARG A 591 -18.07 -13.65 -19.18
CA ARG A 591 -18.28 -14.34 -17.89
C ARG A 591 -19.77 -14.45 -17.56
N ILE A 592 -20.50 -13.33 -17.61
CA ILE A 592 -21.94 -13.28 -17.28
C ILE A 592 -22.74 -14.19 -18.22
N GLN A 593 -22.55 -14.07 -19.54
CA GLN A 593 -23.25 -14.90 -20.53
C GLN A 593 -22.94 -16.39 -20.35
N LEU A 594 -21.70 -16.75 -20.00
CA LEU A 594 -21.31 -18.12 -19.72
C LEU A 594 -22.07 -18.70 -18.51
N VAL A 595 -22.12 -17.98 -17.39
CA VAL A 595 -22.85 -18.45 -16.20
C VAL A 595 -24.37 -18.42 -16.41
N GLN A 596 -24.94 -17.43 -17.11
CA GLN A 596 -26.36 -17.40 -17.48
C GLN A 596 -26.75 -18.62 -18.32
N ARG A 597 -25.97 -18.93 -19.37
CA ARG A 597 -26.20 -20.09 -20.25
C ARG A 597 -26.15 -21.41 -19.48
N HIS A 598 -25.18 -21.58 -18.58
CA HIS A 598 -25.10 -22.79 -17.76
C HIS A 598 -26.16 -22.85 -16.66
N ALA A 599 -26.57 -21.72 -16.09
CA ALA A 599 -27.67 -21.67 -15.12
C ALA A 599 -29.01 -22.06 -15.77
N TYR A 600 -29.31 -21.57 -16.98
CA TYR A 600 -30.50 -22.00 -17.75
C TYR A 600 -30.45 -23.49 -18.11
N SER A 601 -29.29 -23.98 -18.58
CA SER A 601 -29.11 -25.36 -19.03
C SER A 601 -29.11 -26.40 -17.91
N LEU A 602 -28.90 -26.01 -16.65
CA LEU A 602 -28.81 -26.92 -15.50
C LEU A 602 -30.02 -26.78 -14.55
N PHE A 603 -30.50 -25.56 -14.34
CA PHE A 603 -31.48 -25.22 -13.31
C PHE A 603 -32.56 -24.26 -13.86
N PRO A 604 -33.25 -24.61 -14.98
CA PRO A 604 -34.20 -23.71 -15.63
C PRO A 604 -35.29 -23.22 -14.67
N ASP A 605 -35.83 -24.11 -13.83
CA ASP A 605 -36.94 -23.79 -12.91
C ASP A 605 -36.57 -22.79 -11.80
N ILE A 606 -35.27 -22.63 -11.49
CA ILE A 606 -34.77 -21.77 -10.42
C ILE A 606 -34.11 -20.49 -10.97
N MET A 607 -33.43 -20.60 -12.12
CA MET A 607 -32.52 -19.58 -12.65
C MET A 607 -32.99 -18.93 -13.96
N LYS A 608 -34.19 -19.25 -14.47
CA LYS A 608 -34.74 -18.64 -15.71
C LYS A 608 -34.75 -17.11 -15.68
N GLU A 609 -35.10 -16.49 -14.55
CA GLU A 609 -35.05 -15.03 -14.39
C GLU A 609 -33.62 -14.49 -14.58
N PHE A 610 -32.66 -15.03 -13.82
CA PHE A 610 -31.25 -14.66 -13.90
C PHE A 610 -30.68 -14.83 -15.31
N ALA A 611 -31.02 -15.94 -15.98
CA ALA A 611 -30.44 -16.31 -17.26
C ALA A 611 -31.04 -15.57 -18.47
N LEU A 612 -32.24 -14.99 -18.33
CA LEU A 612 -32.89 -14.19 -19.37
C LEU A 612 -32.80 -12.68 -19.12
N ALA A 613 -32.36 -12.26 -17.93
CA ALA A 613 -32.12 -10.85 -17.60
C ALA A 613 -30.95 -10.24 -18.39
N ASN A 614 -31.03 -8.95 -18.67
CA ASN A 614 -29.93 -8.19 -19.26
C ASN A 614 -28.76 -8.06 -18.28
N ILE A 615 -27.53 -8.05 -18.81
CA ILE A 615 -26.30 -8.05 -18.01
C ILE A 615 -26.29 -6.92 -16.96
N GLY A 616 -26.66 -5.70 -17.36
CA GLY A 616 -26.73 -4.53 -16.47
C GLY A 616 -27.70 -4.64 -15.28
N ALA A 617 -28.67 -5.56 -15.31
CA ALA A 617 -29.56 -5.82 -14.16
C ALA A 617 -29.00 -6.86 -13.18
N VAL A 618 -28.09 -7.74 -13.65
CA VAL A 618 -27.52 -8.85 -12.87
C VAL A 618 -26.08 -8.65 -12.45
N GLU A 619 -25.32 -7.76 -13.08
CA GLU A 619 -23.86 -7.61 -12.87
C GLU A 619 -23.45 -6.99 -11.52
N ASN A 620 -24.39 -6.38 -10.80
CA ASN A 620 -24.12 -5.78 -9.49
C ASN A 620 -24.02 -6.86 -8.40
N LYS A 621 -23.11 -6.66 -7.44
CA LYS A 621 -22.81 -7.59 -6.33
C LYS A 621 -24.05 -8.15 -5.63
N ASP A 622 -25.00 -7.28 -5.28
CA ASP A 622 -26.21 -7.66 -4.56
C ASP A 622 -27.19 -8.43 -5.45
N SER A 623 -27.36 -8.04 -6.71
CA SER A 623 -28.14 -8.80 -7.70
C SER A 623 -27.58 -10.22 -7.88
N LEU A 624 -26.26 -10.35 -8.07
CA LEU A 624 -25.58 -11.65 -8.14
C LEU A 624 -25.84 -12.48 -6.89
N ARG A 625 -25.70 -11.88 -5.70
CA ARG A 625 -25.94 -12.57 -4.43
C ARG A 625 -27.38 -13.07 -4.32
N VAL A 626 -28.37 -12.26 -4.68
CA VAL A 626 -29.81 -12.61 -4.64
C VAL A 626 -30.15 -13.75 -5.60
N TYR A 627 -29.57 -13.78 -6.81
CA TYR A 627 -29.81 -14.89 -7.74
C TYR A 627 -29.03 -16.16 -7.39
N LEU A 628 -27.73 -16.06 -7.09
CA LEU A 628 -26.85 -17.22 -6.89
C LEU A 628 -27.12 -17.94 -5.56
N SER A 629 -27.61 -17.23 -4.53
CA SER A 629 -28.02 -17.84 -3.25
C SER A 629 -29.26 -18.72 -3.33
N ARG A 630 -30.03 -18.65 -4.43
CA ARG A 630 -31.16 -19.57 -4.71
C ARG A 630 -30.70 -21.02 -4.93
N LEU A 631 -29.42 -21.22 -5.29
CA LEU A 631 -28.83 -22.54 -5.51
C LEU A 631 -28.27 -23.13 -4.22
N ASN A 632 -28.61 -24.38 -3.93
CA ASN A 632 -28.04 -25.12 -2.79
C ASN A 632 -26.56 -25.50 -3.04
N LYS A 633 -25.86 -26.05 -2.02
CA LYS A 633 -24.43 -26.42 -2.11
C LYS A 633 -24.10 -27.26 -3.34
N THR A 634 -24.90 -28.28 -3.63
CA THR A 634 -24.68 -29.22 -4.75
C THR A 634 -24.90 -28.53 -6.10
N GLN A 635 -26.00 -27.78 -6.23
CA GLN A 635 -26.34 -27.06 -7.46
C GLN A 635 -25.31 -25.98 -7.79
N LEU A 636 -24.90 -25.18 -6.79
CA LEU A 636 -23.90 -24.13 -6.96
C LEU A 636 -22.53 -24.73 -7.32
N SER A 637 -22.12 -25.83 -6.65
CA SER A 637 -20.89 -26.55 -7.00
C SER A 637 -20.92 -27.09 -8.44
N GLN A 638 -22.04 -27.67 -8.87
CA GLN A 638 -22.24 -28.16 -10.24
C GLN A 638 -22.14 -27.03 -11.28
N LEU A 639 -22.69 -25.84 -10.98
CA LEU A 639 -22.57 -24.65 -11.84
C LEU A 639 -21.10 -24.20 -11.95
N LEU A 640 -20.44 -23.98 -10.81
CA LEU A 640 -19.06 -23.48 -10.74
C LEU A 640 -18.05 -24.44 -11.38
N ARG A 641 -18.25 -25.76 -11.26
CA ARG A 641 -17.44 -26.77 -11.96
C ARG A 641 -17.67 -26.80 -13.47
N LYS A 642 -18.86 -26.46 -13.97
CA LYS A 642 -19.10 -26.35 -15.43
C LYS A 642 -18.38 -25.14 -16.03
N ILE A 643 -18.33 -24.02 -15.32
CA ILE A 643 -17.60 -22.80 -15.74
C ILE A 643 -16.12 -22.76 -15.32
N ARG A 644 -15.61 -23.84 -14.70
CA ARG A 644 -14.21 -24.04 -14.30
C ARG A 644 -13.68 -23.03 -13.28
N LEU A 645 -14.54 -22.58 -12.37
CA LEU A 645 -14.12 -21.72 -11.26
C LEU A 645 -13.61 -22.48 -10.05
N ILE A 646 -14.06 -23.73 -9.81
CA ILE A 646 -13.60 -24.56 -8.68
C ILE A 646 -13.07 -25.91 -9.17
N PRO A 647 -12.27 -26.65 -8.37
CA PRO A 647 -11.77 -27.97 -8.73
C PRO A 647 -12.87 -29.00 -9.03
N PHE A 648 -12.53 -30.02 -9.82
CA PHE A 648 -13.43 -31.13 -10.09
C PHE A 648 -13.74 -31.95 -8.82
N GLU A 649 -14.77 -32.82 -8.87
CA GLU A 649 -15.20 -33.63 -7.72
C GLU A 649 -14.05 -34.43 -7.11
N ASP A 650 -13.27 -35.10 -7.94
CA ASP A 650 -12.11 -35.93 -7.59
C ASP A 650 -10.94 -35.15 -6.98
N GLU A 651 -10.78 -33.87 -7.33
CA GLU A 651 -9.77 -32.97 -6.77
C GLU A 651 -10.26 -32.22 -5.53
N SER A 652 -11.59 -32.12 -5.36
CA SER A 652 -12.22 -31.37 -4.27
C SER A 652 -12.54 -32.20 -3.02
N ALA A 653 -12.41 -33.53 -3.10
CA ALA A 653 -12.61 -34.44 -1.99
C ALA A 653 -11.63 -34.13 -0.84
N GLY A 654 -12.15 -33.60 0.26
CA GLY A 654 -11.35 -33.16 1.42
C GLY A 654 -11.11 -31.65 1.53
N LEU A 655 -11.54 -30.83 0.57
CA LEU A 655 -11.44 -29.37 0.65
C LEU A 655 -12.50 -28.79 1.61
N THR A 656 -12.19 -28.83 2.92
CA THR A 656 -13.09 -28.35 4.00
C THR A 656 -13.51 -26.89 3.86
N TRP A 657 -12.67 -26.04 3.26
CA TRP A 657 -12.96 -24.63 3.00
C TRP A 657 -13.98 -24.40 1.87
N LEU A 658 -14.29 -25.41 1.06
CA LEU A 658 -15.23 -25.31 -0.07
C LEU A 658 -16.68 -25.54 0.41
N ASP A 659 -17.14 -24.64 1.27
CA ASP A 659 -18.51 -24.60 1.78
C ASP A 659 -19.45 -23.78 0.85
N HIS A 660 -20.75 -23.74 1.17
CA HIS A 660 -21.72 -22.99 0.35
C HIS A 660 -21.45 -21.48 0.39
N ARG A 661 -21.05 -20.94 1.54
CA ARG A 661 -20.70 -19.52 1.68
C ARG A 661 -19.51 -19.15 0.80
N THR A 662 -18.42 -19.90 0.89
CA THR A 662 -17.20 -19.61 0.11
C THR A 662 -17.45 -19.78 -1.38
N MET A 663 -18.22 -20.80 -1.80
CA MET A 663 -18.67 -20.91 -3.19
C MET A 663 -19.54 -19.74 -3.65
N LEU A 664 -20.42 -19.21 -2.80
CA LEU A 664 -21.23 -18.04 -3.13
C LEU A 664 -20.36 -16.78 -3.28
N GLU A 665 -19.40 -16.54 -2.39
CA GLU A 665 -18.48 -15.39 -2.55
C GLU A 665 -17.58 -15.53 -3.78
N ILE A 666 -17.11 -16.75 -4.11
CA ILE A 666 -16.38 -17.05 -5.37
C ILE A 666 -17.27 -16.75 -6.58
N ALA A 667 -18.52 -17.18 -6.54
CA ALA A 667 -19.48 -16.97 -7.62
C ALA A 667 -19.78 -15.47 -7.82
N VAL A 668 -19.93 -14.70 -6.75
CA VAL A 668 -20.18 -13.24 -6.82
C VAL A 668 -18.92 -12.50 -7.28
N ALA A 669 -17.77 -12.68 -6.62
CA ALA A 669 -16.56 -11.88 -6.87
C ALA A 669 -15.88 -12.11 -8.25
N TYR A 670 -16.17 -13.24 -8.92
CA TYR A 670 -15.72 -13.48 -10.28
C TYR A 670 -16.58 -12.76 -11.35
N HIS A 671 -17.87 -12.55 -11.05
CA HIS A 671 -18.87 -12.02 -11.98
C HIS A 671 -19.29 -10.58 -11.68
N GLU A 672 -18.99 -10.04 -10.49
CA GLU A 672 -19.37 -8.66 -10.14
C GLU A 672 -18.69 -7.64 -11.08
N ARG A 673 -19.46 -6.68 -11.57
CA ARG A 673 -18.92 -5.59 -12.39
C ARG A 673 -17.89 -4.81 -11.58
N ARG A 674 -16.73 -4.63 -12.18
CA ARG A 674 -15.61 -3.88 -11.61
C ARG A 674 -15.62 -2.44 -12.11
N ILE A 675 -15.18 -1.55 -11.24
CA ILE A 675 -14.83 -0.16 -11.58
C ILE A 675 -13.47 -0.24 -12.30
N SER A 676 -13.28 0.49 -13.41
CA SER A 676 -11.97 0.50 -14.09
C SER A 676 -10.94 1.27 -13.26
N GLN A 677 -9.65 1.02 -13.50
CA GLN A 677 -8.57 1.74 -12.82
C GLN A 677 -8.71 3.26 -12.99
N LEU A 678 -9.07 3.71 -14.20
CA LEU A 678 -9.33 5.12 -14.49
C LEU A 678 -10.57 5.67 -13.75
N ASP A 679 -11.69 4.96 -13.76
CA ASP A 679 -12.92 5.37 -13.05
C ASP A 679 -12.67 5.44 -11.52
N ALA A 680 -11.86 4.52 -10.98
CA ALA A 680 -11.47 4.50 -9.57
C ALA A 680 -10.58 5.69 -9.20
N ILE A 681 -9.57 6.01 -10.01
CA ILE A 681 -8.71 7.19 -9.82
C ILE A 681 -9.53 8.48 -9.89
N ASN A 682 -10.44 8.60 -10.86
CA ASN A 682 -11.33 9.75 -11.00
C ASN A 682 -12.29 9.94 -9.81
N ALA A 683 -12.49 8.90 -8.98
CA ALA A 683 -13.28 8.94 -7.75
C ALA A 683 -12.45 9.18 -6.47
N LEU A 684 -11.11 9.22 -6.55
CA LEU A 684 -10.26 9.48 -5.38
C LEU A 684 -10.29 10.95 -4.94
N PRO A 685 -10.45 11.23 -3.64
CA PRO A 685 -10.06 12.52 -3.05
C PRO A 685 -8.56 12.78 -3.21
N LEU A 686 -8.21 14.02 -3.55
CA LEU A 686 -6.81 14.45 -3.68
C LEU A 686 -6.20 14.70 -2.29
N TYR A 687 -6.90 15.49 -1.46
CA TYR A 687 -6.44 15.87 -0.12
C TYR A 687 -6.66 14.76 0.92
N PRO A 688 -5.79 14.65 1.93
CA PRO A 688 -5.98 13.72 3.04
C PRO A 688 -7.16 14.11 3.95
N THR A 689 -7.61 13.13 4.73
CA THR A 689 -8.61 13.29 5.81
C THR A 689 -8.03 12.82 7.14
N GLU A 690 -8.73 13.10 8.23
CA GLU A 690 -8.38 12.69 9.60
C GLU A 690 -8.19 11.19 9.80
N ASN A 691 -8.68 10.35 8.88
CA ASN A 691 -8.58 8.90 8.98
C ASN A 691 -7.38 8.34 8.21
N LEU A 692 -6.70 9.18 7.40
CA LEU A 692 -5.49 8.87 6.65
C LEU A 692 -4.22 9.39 7.34
N LEU A 693 -4.24 10.63 7.86
CA LEU A 693 -3.08 11.26 8.53
C LEU A 693 -2.51 10.41 9.68
N TRP A 694 -3.39 9.78 10.46
CA TRP A 694 -3.02 8.93 11.60
C TRP A 694 -3.14 7.41 11.29
N ASP A 695 -3.07 7.01 10.01
CA ASP A 695 -2.99 5.60 9.63
C ASP A 695 -1.52 5.17 9.41
N GLU A 696 -0.85 4.78 10.48
CA GLU A 696 0.59 4.42 10.49
C GLU A 696 0.97 3.29 9.50
N HIS A 697 -0.02 2.53 9.01
CA HIS A 697 0.15 1.49 7.99
C HIS A 697 0.43 2.04 6.57
N VAL A 698 0.12 3.32 6.31
CA VAL A 698 0.31 4.00 5.01
C VAL A 698 0.93 5.40 5.13
N VAL A 699 0.85 6.03 6.31
CA VAL A 699 1.55 7.27 6.67
C VAL A 699 2.42 6.98 7.91
N PRO A 700 3.59 6.32 7.73
CA PRO A 700 4.46 5.94 8.85
C PRO A 700 5.09 7.15 9.52
N SER A 701 5.54 7.00 10.78
CA SER A 701 6.35 8.02 11.45
C SER A 701 7.84 7.90 11.09
N ILE A 702 8.62 8.96 11.34
CA ILE A 702 10.10 8.98 11.20
C ILE A 702 10.77 7.80 11.91
N ASN A 703 10.19 7.30 13.02
CA ASN A 703 10.72 6.20 13.81
C ASN A 703 10.40 4.79 13.23
N PHE A 704 10.09 4.69 11.93
CA PHE A 704 9.81 3.43 11.27
C PHE A 704 11.09 2.60 11.02
N THR A 705 11.19 1.44 11.67
CA THR A 705 12.40 0.58 11.68
C THR A 705 12.48 -0.43 10.54
N GLY A 706 11.57 -0.43 9.56
CA GLY A 706 11.49 -1.46 8.51
C GLY A 706 10.92 -2.81 8.95
N GLU A 707 10.88 -3.09 10.25
CA GLU A 707 10.40 -4.37 10.81
C GLU A 707 8.95 -4.70 10.47
N GLN A 708 8.11 -3.67 10.32
CA GLN A 708 6.67 -3.82 10.03
C GLN A 708 6.40 -3.72 8.53
N VAL A 709 5.28 -4.30 8.10
CA VAL A 709 4.78 -4.15 6.72
C VAL A 709 4.00 -2.85 6.62
N LEU A 710 4.14 -2.13 5.51
CA LEU A 710 3.30 -1.00 5.14
C LEU A 710 2.44 -1.38 3.93
N ALA A 711 1.21 -0.88 3.85
CA ALA A 711 0.31 -1.12 2.73
C ALA A 711 0.61 -0.17 1.54
N LEU A 712 1.88 -0.04 1.20
CA LEU A 712 2.40 0.88 0.19
C LEU A 712 2.78 0.15 -1.11
N PRO A 713 2.56 0.78 -2.29
CA PRO A 713 3.17 0.30 -3.52
C PRO A 713 4.69 0.56 -3.49
N LYS A 714 5.47 -0.33 -4.13
CA LYS A 714 6.93 -0.19 -4.20
C LYS A 714 7.38 0.30 -5.57
N LEU A 715 8.41 1.15 -5.58
CA LEU A 715 9.19 1.46 -6.77
C LEU A 715 10.33 0.44 -6.90
N ASN A 716 10.56 -0.06 -8.11
CA ASN A 716 11.66 -0.97 -8.47
C ASN A 716 11.90 -0.84 -9.99
N LEU A 717 12.79 -1.66 -10.56
CA LEU A 717 13.13 -1.69 -11.99
C LEU A 717 11.97 -2.09 -12.93
N GLN A 718 10.86 -2.63 -12.40
CA GLN A 718 9.76 -3.17 -13.21
C GLN A 718 8.37 -2.82 -12.66
N TYR A 719 7.47 -2.53 -13.60
CA TYR A 719 6.05 -2.20 -13.40
C TYR A 719 5.24 -3.01 -14.42
N LEU A 720 3.96 -3.25 -14.15
CA LEU A 720 3.08 -4.00 -15.06
C LEU A 720 2.78 -3.21 -16.34
N THR A 721 2.54 -1.90 -16.21
CA THR A 721 2.26 -0.97 -17.32
C THR A 721 2.78 0.43 -16.98
N PHE A 722 2.75 1.36 -17.94
CA PHE A 722 3.02 2.77 -17.66
C PHE A 722 1.98 3.38 -16.70
N HIS A 723 0.73 2.90 -16.73
CA HIS A 723 -0.31 3.32 -15.79
C HIS A 723 -0.03 2.84 -14.36
N ASP A 724 0.50 1.61 -14.19
CA ASP A 724 1.00 1.11 -12.91
C ASP A 724 2.10 2.03 -12.36
N TYR A 725 3.13 2.31 -13.16
CA TYR A 725 4.21 3.24 -12.79
C TYR A 725 3.67 4.60 -12.30
N LEU A 726 2.81 5.26 -13.09
CA LEU A 726 2.22 6.55 -12.70
C LEU A 726 1.39 6.44 -11.41
N LEU A 727 0.59 5.38 -11.25
CA LEU A 727 -0.27 5.20 -10.09
C LEU A 727 0.52 4.91 -8.79
N ARG A 728 1.67 4.21 -8.88
CA ARG A 728 2.55 4.02 -7.72
C ARG A 728 3.18 5.34 -7.29
N ASN A 729 3.72 6.12 -8.23
CA ASN A 729 4.30 7.44 -7.94
C ASN A 729 3.25 8.39 -7.37
N PHE A 730 2.06 8.49 -7.98
CA PHE A 730 0.94 9.29 -7.48
C PHE A 730 0.56 8.94 -6.05
N ASN A 731 0.45 7.64 -5.71
CA ASN A 731 0.10 7.24 -4.36
C ASN A 731 1.22 7.49 -3.35
N LEU A 732 2.48 7.25 -3.71
CA LEU A 732 3.61 7.52 -2.82
C LEU A 732 3.77 9.02 -2.55
N PHE A 733 3.77 9.85 -3.58
CA PHE A 733 3.82 11.31 -3.44
C PHE A 733 2.67 11.82 -2.56
N ARG A 734 1.42 11.43 -2.86
CA ARG A 734 0.24 11.82 -2.07
C ARG A 734 0.34 11.39 -0.59
N LEU A 735 0.92 10.23 -0.29
CA LEU A 735 1.07 9.74 1.09
C LEU A 735 2.27 10.36 1.83
N GLU A 736 3.32 10.72 1.09
CA GLU A 736 4.49 11.44 1.62
C GLU A 736 4.13 12.90 1.96
N SER A 737 3.46 13.63 1.06
CA SER A 737 2.94 14.96 1.39
C SER A 737 1.85 14.91 2.47
N THR A 738 1.14 13.78 2.62
CA THR A 738 0.23 13.55 3.76
C THR A 738 0.99 13.45 5.08
N TYR A 739 2.23 12.95 5.09
CA TYR A 739 3.09 12.97 6.29
C TYR A 739 3.46 14.41 6.68
N GLU A 740 3.84 15.27 5.72
CA GLU A 740 4.11 16.68 6.00
C GLU A 740 2.88 17.42 6.54
N ILE A 741 1.72 17.24 5.88
CA ILE A 741 0.44 17.85 6.28
C ILE A 741 0.08 17.41 7.71
N ARG A 742 0.40 16.17 8.11
CA ARG A 742 0.23 15.72 9.50
C ARG A 742 1.08 16.56 10.46
N GLN A 743 2.36 16.80 10.16
CA GLN A 743 3.24 17.58 11.04
C GLN A 743 2.75 19.03 11.20
N ASP A 744 2.36 19.69 10.10
CA ASP A 744 1.77 21.04 10.14
C ASP A 744 0.50 21.10 11.00
N VAL A 745 -0.37 20.09 10.87
CA VAL A 745 -1.64 19.97 11.59
C VAL A 745 -1.43 19.69 13.08
N GLU A 746 -0.46 18.83 13.43
CA GLU A 746 -0.09 18.54 14.82
C GLU A 746 0.53 19.78 15.51
N ASP A 747 1.42 20.52 14.83
CA ASP A 747 1.97 21.79 15.30
C ASP A 747 0.87 22.86 15.53
N VAL A 748 -0.01 23.05 14.54
CA VAL A 748 -1.14 24.00 14.64
C VAL A 748 -2.05 23.67 15.82
N ALA A 749 -2.40 22.41 16.03
CA ALA A 749 -3.24 22.00 17.16
C ALA A 749 -2.57 22.25 18.52
N LEU A 750 -1.26 21.98 18.63
CA LEU A 750 -0.47 22.26 19.84
C LEU A 750 -0.35 23.77 20.12
N ARG A 751 -0.12 24.58 19.08
CA ARG A 751 0.04 26.04 19.20
C ARG A 751 -1.26 26.77 19.53
N LEU A 752 -2.39 26.38 18.94
CA LEU A 752 -3.70 27.01 19.19
C LEU A 752 -4.22 26.77 20.61
N ARG A 753 -3.73 25.72 21.31
CA ARG A 753 -4.12 25.36 22.68
C ARG A 753 -5.64 25.39 22.89
N PRO A 754 -6.40 24.53 22.16
CA PRO A 754 -7.86 24.47 22.31
C PRO A 754 -8.25 24.18 23.77
N ARG A 755 -9.29 24.85 24.26
CA ARG A 755 -9.88 24.69 25.59
C ARG A 755 -11.40 24.76 25.56
N ILE A 756 -12.03 24.08 26.52
CA ILE A 756 -13.46 24.14 26.77
C ILE A 756 -13.75 25.37 27.65
N ASP A 757 -14.61 26.25 27.17
CA ASP A 757 -15.14 27.42 27.88
C ASP A 757 -16.63 27.61 27.53
N ASP A 758 -17.50 27.73 28.53
CA ASP A 758 -18.98 27.65 28.41
C ASP A 758 -19.50 26.56 27.42
N GLY A 759 -18.84 25.39 27.42
CA GLY A 759 -19.19 24.25 26.58
C GLY A 759 -18.78 24.38 25.10
N ARG A 760 -18.05 25.43 24.73
CA ARG A 760 -17.52 25.71 23.38
C ARG A 760 -16.01 25.51 23.33
N THR A 761 -15.48 25.33 22.12
CA THR A 761 -14.03 25.40 21.90
C THR A 761 -13.59 26.85 21.79
N VAL A 762 -12.66 27.26 22.64
CA VAL A 762 -11.92 28.52 22.54
C VAL A 762 -10.43 28.22 22.36
N PHE A 763 -9.71 29.10 21.66
CA PHE A 763 -8.27 28.96 21.41
C PHE A 763 -7.51 29.95 22.30
N GLN A 764 -6.63 29.44 23.16
CA GLN A 764 -5.84 30.25 24.10
C GLN A 764 -4.42 30.54 23.60
N GLY A 765 -4.01 29.93 22.49
CA GLY A 765 -2.77 30.22 21.79
C GLY A 765 -3.00 30.69 20.35
N TRP A 766 -1.93 30.84 19.59
CA TRP A 766 -1.93 31.36 18.23
C TRP A 766 -0.87 30.63 17.38
N SER A 767 -1.04 30.63 16.06
CA SER A 767 -0.04 30.13 15.11
C SER A 767 0.10 31.09 13.94
N ARG A 768 1.27 31.11 13.28
CA ARG A 768 1.47 31.84 12.01
C ARG A 768 0.65 31.20 10.87
N SER A 769 0.48 29.88 10.94
CA SER A 769 -0.07 29.03 9.88
C SER A 769 -1.57 28.75 10.00
N SER A 770 -2.26 29.24 11.05
CA SER A 770 -3.71 29.03 11.19
C SER A 770 -4.44 30.17 11.90
N LEU A 771 -5.68 30.44 11.49
CA LEU A 771 -6.59 31.37 12.15
C LEU A 771 -7.93 30.71 12.49
N PRO A 772 -8.60 31.10 13.59
CA PRO A 772 -9.99 30.75 13.83
C PRO A 772 -10.91 31.30 12.71
N LEU A 773 -11.91 30.51 12.32
CA LEU A 773 -12.94 30.94 11.38
C LEU A 773 -14.04 31.72 12.12
N THR A 774 -14.43 32.88 11.58
CA THR A 774 -15.70 33.54 11.96
C THR A 774 -16.88 32.71 11.46
N SER A 775 -16.78 32.20 10.23
CA SER A 775 -17.79 31.32 9.61
C SER A 775 -17.22 30.59 8.39
N PHE A 776 -17.83 29.46 8.05
CA PHE A 776 -17.68 28.80 6.75
C PHE A 776 -19.06 28.47 6.19
N SER A 777 -19.22 28.49 4.86
CA SER A 777 -20.44 28.04 4.19
C SER A 777 -20.17 27.49 2.80
N VAL A 778 -20.94 26.48 2.38
CA VAL A 778 -20.98 25.99 1.00
C VAL A 778 -22.05 26.77 0.24
N ILE A 779 -21.68 27.39 -0.87
CA ILE A 779 -22.50 28.34 -1.63
C ILE A 779 -22.99 27.72 -2.95
N GLU A 780 -22.14 26.92 -3.60
CA GLU A 780 -22.47 26.26 -4.85
C GLU A 780 -22.14 24.78 -4.78
N VAL A 781 -23.10 23.94 -5.19
CA VAL A 781 -22.90 22.55 -5.56
C VAL A 781 -23.41 22.40 -6.99
N SER A 782 -22.50 22.42 -7.95
CA SER A 782 -22.84 22.21 -9.37
C SER A 782 -23.24 20.77 -9.62
N LYS A 783 -24.11 20.54 -10.61
CA LYS A 783 -24.55 19.19 -10.99
C LYS A 783 -23.36 18.32 -11.43
N PRO A 784 -23.40 16.98 -11.26
CA PRO A 784 -22.41 16.08 -11.85
C PRO A 784 -22.31 16.24 -13.37
N ASN A 785 -21.11 15.98 -13.92
CA ASN A 785 -20.93 15.84 -15.37
C ASN A 785 -21.58 14.54 -15.88
N LEU A 786 -21.82 14.45 -17.19
CA LEU A 786 -22.41 13.25 -17.80
C LEU A 786 -21.49 12.03 -17.60
N GLY A 787 -21.95 11.06 -16.79
CA GLY A 787 -21.21 9.85 -16.46
C GLY A 787 -20.45 9.90 -15.12
N GLU A 788 -20.34 11.08 -14.49
CA GLU A 788 -19.79 11.20 -13.14
C GLU A 788 -20.88 11.10 -12.06
N THR A 789 -20.51 10.58 -10.88
CA THR A 789 -21.39 10.53 -9.70
C THR A 789 -21.15 11.69 -8.71
N LYS A 790 -19.95 12.30 -8.75
CA LYS A 790 -19.57 13.46 -7.94
C LYS A 790 -20.05 14.78 -8.59
N PRO A 791 -20.30 15.85 -7.81
CA PRO A 791 -20.53 17.20 -8.34
C PRO A 791 -19.40 17.67 -9.28
N ALA A 792 -19.73 18.38 -10.36
CA ALA A 792 -18.69 18.94 -11.24
C ALA A 792 -17.85 20.02 -10.53
N ARG A 793 -18.47 20.78 -9.62
CA ARG A 793 -17.82 21.82 -8.81
C ARG A 793 -18.52 21.95 -7.45
N VAL A 794 -17.74 22.19 -6.40
CA VAL A 794 -18.23 22.59 -5.08
C VAL A 794 -17.46 23.83 -4.64
N VAL A 795 -18.17 24.89 -4.24
CA VAL A 795 -17.58 26.17 -3.83
C VAL A 795 -18.10 26.57 -2.46
N GLY A 796 -17.19 27.01 -1.59
CA GLY A 796 -17.52 27.62 -0.30
C GLY A 796 -16.80 28.95 -0.07
N GLU A 797 -17.19 29.65 0.98
CA GLU A 797 -16.50 30.83 1.49
C GLU A 797 -16.12 30.63 2.95
N ALA A 798 -14.86 30.96 3.26
CA ALA A 798 -14.32 31.05 4.61
C ALA A 798 -14.20 32.53 5.00
N THR A 799 -14.77 32.89 6.15
CA THR A 799 -14.60 34.22 6.77
C THR A 799 -13.70 34.08 7.99
N TYR A 800 -12.66 34.91 8.09
CA TYR A 800 -11.72 34.94 9.22
C TYR A 800 -11.36 36.38 9.58
N SER A 801 -10.87 36.59 10.81
CA SER A 801 -10.50 37.92 11.32
C SER A 801 -9.01 38.04 11.56
N LEU A 802 -8.42 39.16 11.09
CA LEU A 802 -7.03 39.56 11.35
C LEU A 802 -6.90 40.41 12.63
N GLN A 803 -7.94 40.48 13.46
CA GLN A 803 -7.94 41.25 14.69
C GLN A 803 -6.89 40.73 15.68
N GLY A 804 -6.06 41.63 16.21
CA GLY A 804 -4.96 41.30 17.11
C GLY A 804 -3.64 40.96 16.41
N MET A 805 -3.64 40.74 15.09
CA MET A 805 -2.41 40.49 14.33
C MET A 805 -1.59 41.78 14.17
N ARG A 806 -0.44 41.85 14.85
CA ARG A 806 0.48 43.02 14.86
C ARG A 806 1.57 42.95 13.79
N ASP A 807 1.96 41.76 13.34
CA ASP A 807 2.94 41.59 12.26
C ASP A 807 2.29 41.95 10.91
N HIS A 808 2.69 43.10 10.34
CA HIS A 808 2.23 43.55 9.03
C HIS A 808 2.64 42.62 7.88
N THR A 809 3.72 41.85 8.05
CA THR A 809 4.21 40.86 7.08
C THR A 809 3.28 39.65 7.06
N LEU A 810 3.00 39.07 8.23
CA LEU A 810 2.00 38.01 8.37
C LEU A 810 0.61 38.46 7.93
N ARG A 811 0.23 39.69 8.25
CA ARG A 811 -1.03 40.27 7.78
C ARG A 811 -1.12 40.22 6.25
N ARG A 812 -0.06 40.65 5.57
CA ARG A 812 0.04 40.60 4.10
C ARG A 812 -0.02 39.17 3.58
N GLU A 813 0.62 38.18 4.22
CA GLU A 813 0.47 36.76 3.84
C GLU A 813 -1.01 36.33 3.84
N TRP A 814 -1.77 36.63 4.89
CA TRP A 814 -3.20 36.29 5.00
C TRP A 814 -4.14 37.22 4.20
N GLU A 815 -3.60 38.23 3.51
CA GLU A 815 -4.31 39.13 2.60
C GLU A 815 -3.97 38.88 1.12
N THR A 816 -2.95 38.08 0.82
CA THR A 816 -2.38 37.91 -0.54
C THR A 816 -2.39 36.45 -1.02
N PHE A 817 -3.44 35.68 -0.66
CA PHE A 817 -3.67 34.35 -1.25
C PHE A 817 -3.90 34.47 -2.77
N ARG A 818 -3.29 33.57 -3.54
CA ARG A 818 -3.37 33.46 -4.99
C ARG A 818 -4.40 32.42 -5.40
N GLU A 819 -4.82 32.44 -6.67
CA GLU A 819 -5.54 31.30 -7.22
C GLU A 819 -4.64 30.05 -7.18
N HIS A 820 -5.23 28.89 -6.89
CA HIS A 820 -4.59 27.58 -6.68
C HIS A 820 -3.86 27.37 -5.35
N ASP A 821 -3.71 28.38 -4.47
CA ASP A 821 -3.15 28.16 -3.12
C ASP A 821 -3.98 27.10 -2.35
N VAL A 822 -3.35 26.05 -1.82
CA VAL A 822 -4.05 25.00 -1.05
C VAL A 822 -4.13 25.37 0.43
N LEU A 823 -5.35 25.36 0.98
CA LEU A 823 -5.67 25.61 2.38
C LEU A 823 -6.40 24.41 3.00
N PHE A 824 -6.34 24.28 4.33
CA PHE A 824 -7.02 23.20 5.05
C PHE A 824 -8.04 23.77 6.05
N LEU A 825 -9.25 23.22 6.01
CA LEU A 825 -10.34 23.52 6.93
C LEU A 825 -10.36 22.46 8.03
N LEU A 826 -10.27 22.88 9.29
CA LEU A 826 -10.18 22.00 10.46
C LEU A 826 -11.41 22.15 11.35
N THR A 827 -11.87 21.03 11.91
CA THR A 827 -12.78 21.00 13.06
C THR A 827 -11.99 20.52 14.27
N ILE A 828 -11.74 21.41 15.22
CA ILE A 828 -11.10 21.11 16.52
C ILE A 828 -12.17 21.18 17.61
N LYS A 829 -12.44 20.07 18.31
CA LYS A 829 -13.34 20.00 19.46
C LYS A 829 -12.52 19.80 20.74
N ALA A 830 -12.34 20.86 21.53
CA ALA A 830 -11.54 20.85 22.74
C ALA A 830 -12.00 19.81 23.76
N ARG A 831 -11.03 19.17 24.45
CA ARG A 831 -11.26 18.11 25.44
C ARG A 831 -10.90 18.47 26.88
N TYR A 832 -10.20 19.58 27.06
CA TYR A 832 -9.62 20.02 28.34
C TYR A 832 -10.12 21.43 28.67
N LYS A 833 -10.44 21.71 29.94
CA LYS A 833 -10.84 23.04 30.43
C LYS A 833 -9.63 23.95 30.64
N ALA A 834 -9.87 25.25 30.77
CA ALA A 834 -8.83 26.19 31.19
C ALA A 834 -8.15 25.72 32.49
N GLY A 835 -6.81 25.73 32.53
CA GLY A 835 -6.02 25.19 33.64
C GLY A 835 -5.79 23.67 33.63
N GLU A 836 -6.54 22.89 32.85
CA GLU A 836 -6.23 21.47 32.63
C GLU A 836 -5.07 21.33 31.63
N HIS A 837 -4.12 20.44 31.96
CA HIS A 837 -3.04 20.02 31.08
C HIS A 837 -3.48 18.78 30.29
N PRO A 838 -3.20 18.70 28.97
CA PRO A 838 -3.25 17.44 28.25
C PRO A 838 -2.34 16.38 28.91
N PRO A 839 -2.62 15.08 28.73
CA PRO A 839 -1.69 14.03 29.17
C PRO A 839 -0.31 14.29 28.56
N HIS A 840 0.73 14.10 29.37
CA HIS A 840 2.07 14.65 29.12
C HIS A 840 2.91 13.80 28.13
N THR A 841 2.31 13.52 26.98
CA THR A 841 2.87 12.78 25.84
C THR A 841 2.51 13.54 24.57
N GLU A 842 3.46 13.64 23.64
CA GLU A 842 3.17 14.00 22.24
C GLU A 842 2.06 13.08 21.72
N GLY A 843 1.04 13.68 21.10
CA GLY A 843 -0.17 12.96 20.69
C GLY A 843 0.14 11.88 19.66
N LYS A 844 -0.53 10.74 19.75
CA LYS A 844 -0.36 9.63 18.80
C LYS A 844 -1.52 9.48 17.82
N CYS A 845 -2.70 9.97 18.18
CA CYS A 845 -3.87 9.99 17.32
C CYS A 845 -4.60 11.35 17.37
N LYS A 846 -5.49 11.60 16.40
CA LYS A 846 -6.26 12.85 16.27
C LYS A 846 -6.97 13.28 17.56
N GLU A 847 -7.38 12.29 18.36
CA GLU A 847 -8.02 12.46 19.66
C GLU A 847 -7.18 13.27 20.66
N ASP A 848 -5.85 13.08 20.67
CA ASP A 848 -4.94 13.80 21.57
C ASP A 848 -4.80 15.28 21.15
N PHE A 849 -4.73 15.52 19.84
CA PHE A 849 -4.70 16.84 19.21
C PHE A 849 -6.06 17.55 19.19
N CYS A 850 -7.11 16.93 19.74
CA CYS A 850 -8.51 17.42 19.72
C CYS A 850 -9.11 17.61 18.31
N ILE A 851 -8.54 16.95 17.30
CA ILE A 851 -8.97 17.07 15.89
C ILE A 851 -10.08 16.05 15.60
N GLU A 852 -11.15 16.52 14.96
CA GLU A 852 -12.28 15.69 14.54
C GLU A 852 -12.37 15.53 13.02
N TYR A 853 -12.20 16.62 12.27
CA TYR A 853 -12.24 16.61 10.80
C TYR A 853 -11.17 17.52 10.19
N ILE A 854 -10.65 17.13 9.03
CA ILE A 854 -9.84 17.98 8.15
C ILE A 854 -10.27 17.80 6.69
N ARG A 855 -10.44 18.90 5.96
CA ARG A 855 -10.70 18.89 4.51
C ARG A 855 -9.81 19.92 3.82
N GLY A 856 -9.03 19.50 2.83
CA GLY A 856 -8.30 20.42 1.95
C GLY A 856 -9.23 21.14 0.97
N CYS A 857 -8.85 22.34 0.59
CA CYS A 857 -9.54 23.20 -0.37
C CYS A 857 -8.54 24.07 -1.13
N GLU A 858 -8.94 24.53 -2.30
CA GLU A 858 -8.11 25.32 -3.23
C GLU A 858 -8.64 26.74 -3.31
N VAL A 859 -7.80 27.76 -3.20
CA VAL A 859 -8.23 29.16 -3.31
C VAL A 859 -8.64 29.49 -4.74
N VAL A 860 -9.86 30.01 -4.88
CA VAL A 860 -10.36 30.65 -6.12
C VAL A 860 -10.08 32.16 -6.08
N GLY A 861 -10.05 32.75 -4.88
CA GLY A 861 -9.54 34.09 -4.65
C GLY A 861 -10.07 34.74 -3.38
N MET A 862 -9.40 35.80 -2.94
CA MET A 862 -9.91 36.73 -1.93
C MET A 862 -11.15 37.45 -2.45
N LEU A 863 -12.04 37.91 -1.57
CA LEU A 863 -13.21 38.71 -1.95
C LEU A 863 -13.06 40.20 -1.61
N ASP A 864 -13.61 41.05 -2.47
CA ASP A 864 -13.70 42.50 -2.30
C ASP A 864 -14.89 42.93 -1.42
N SER A 865 -15.11 44.24 -1.25
CA SER A 865 -16.26 44.76 -0.51
C SER A 865 -17.63 44.45 -1.13
N ASP A 866 -17.67 44.03 -2.40
CA ASP A 866 -18.89 43.78 -3.18
C ASP A 866 -19.16 42.26 -3.33
N GLY A 867 -18.30 41.40 -2.78
CA GLY A 867 -18.43 39.94 -2.85
C GLY A 867 -17.92 39.31 -4.17
N LYS A 868 -17.22 40.10 -5.00
CA LYS A 868 -16.51 39.63 -6.20
C LYS A 868 -15.12 39.13 -5.83
N ILE A 869 -14.48 38.38 -6.73
CA ILE A 869 -13.08 38.00 -6.58
C ILE A 869 -12.22 39.26 -6.73
N PHE A 870 -11.42 39.55 -5.72
CA PHE A 870 -10.51 40.69 -5.68
C PHE A 870 -9.32 40.47 -6.63
N ASN A 871 -9.03 41.47 -7.47
CA ASN A 871 -7.94 41.42 -8.44
C ASN A 871 -7.13 42.71 -8.42
N ASN A 872 -5.90 42.65 -7.87
CA ASN A 872 -4.97 43.79 -7.81
C ASN A 872 -4.65 44.42 -9.18
N LEU A 873 -4.88 43.72 -10.30
CA LEU A 873 -4.64 44.21 -11.66
C LEU A 873 -5.86 44.87 -12.31
N ASP A 874 -7.05 44.78 -11.70
CA ASP A 874 -8.26 45.43 -12.21
C ASP A 874 -8.49 46.78 -11.51
N PRO A 875 -8.37 47.92 -12.22
CA PRO A 875 -8.63 49.25 -11.65
C PRO A 875 -10.09 49.49 -11.24
N GLN A 876 -11.03 48.62 -11.64
CA GLN A 876 -12.42 48.66 -11.19
C GLN A 876 -12.69 47.78 -9.97
N SER A 877 -11.72 46.95 -9.55
CA SER A 877 -11.85 46.20 -8.30
C SER A 877 -11.92 47.17 -7.11
N ARG A 878 -12.83 46.91 -6.18
CA ARG A 878 -12.76 47.56 -4.87
C ARG A 878 -11.72 46.81 -4.04
N GLY A 879 -11.03 47.54 -3.16
CA GLY A 879 -10.05 46.92 -2.26
C GLY A 879 -10.67 45.85 -1.35
N LEU A 880 -9.81 45.05 -0.72
CA LEU A 880 -10.21 44.14 0.35
C LEU A 880 -11.08 44.86 1.40
N PRO A 881 -12.10 44.20 1.98
CA PRO A 881 -13.08 44.81 2.87
C PRO A 881 -12.47 45.71 3.96
N GLN A 882 -13.03 46.90 4.14
CA GLN A 882 -12.58 47.82 5.19
C GLN A 882 -12.81 47.21 6.58
N GLY A 883 -11.73 47.09 7.36
CA GLY A 883 -11.74 46.46 8.67
C GLY A 883 -10.75 45.31 8.80
N GLN A 884 -11.02 44.40 9.74
CA GLN A 884 -10.15 43.24 10.05
C GLN A 884 -10.63 41.92 9.47
N GLU A 885 -11.90 41.81 9.07
CA GLU A 885 -12.42 40.58 8.48
C GLU A 885 -11.98 40.41 7.02
N ARG A 886 -11.66 39.17 6.65
CA ARG A 886 -11.34 38.76 5.30
C ARG A 886 -12.23 37.59 4.91
N LYS A 887 -12.55 37.53 3.62
CA LYS A 887 -13.27 36.41 3.01
C LYS A 887 -12.46 35.86 1.87
N VAL A 888 -12.34 34.54 1.82
CA VAL A 888 -11.70 33.81 0.72
C VAL A 888 -12.71 32.80 0.18
N ARG A 889 -12.87 32.79 -1.15
CA ARG A 889 -13.71 31.83 -1.86
C ARG A 889 -12.83 30.66 -2.29
N VAL A 890 -13.27 29.45 -1.93
CA VAL A 890 -12.48 28.21 -2.07
C VAL A 890 -13.26 27.13 -2.80
N ARG A 891 -12.56 26.33 -3.58
CA ARG A 891 -13.04 25.14 -4.26
C ARG A 891 -12.81 23.94 -3.34
N LEU A 892 -13.89 23.22 -3.02
CA LEU A 892 -13.83 21.99 -2.23
C LEU A 892 -13.60 20.79 -3.16
N ASN A 893 -12.91 19.75 -2.68
CA ASN A 893 -12.76 18.53 -3.45
C ASN A 893 -14.13 17.82 -3.62
N SER A 894 -14.67 17.81 -4.85
CA SER A 894 -16.00 17.26 -5.15
C SER A 894 -16.16 15.77 -4.83
N ALA A 895 -15.08 14.97 -4.93
CA ALA A 895 -15.14 13.55 -4.60
C ALA A 895 -15.31 13.34 -3.09
N GLN A 896 -14.53 14.07 -2.28
CA GLN A 896 -14.69 14.05 -0.82
C GLN A 896 -16.07 14.57 -0.38
N TYR A 897 -16.56 15.64 -1.01
CA TYR A 897 -17.91 16.16 -0.73
C TYR A 897 -19.00 15.12 -1.03
N ALA A 898 -18.88 14.39 -2.13
CA ALA A 898 -19.81 13.31 -2.47
C ALA A 898 -19.76 12.16 -1.45
N ILE A 899 -18.57 11.79 -0.96
CA ILE A 899 -18.37 10.76 0.07
C ILE A 899 -18.99 11.21 1.41
N ASP A 900 -18.70 12.42 1.86
CA ASP A 900 -19.22 12.97 3.13
C ASP A 900 -20.75 13.11 3.09
N ALA A 901 -21.31 13.58 1.97
CA ALA A 901 -22.75 13.67 1.77
C ALA A 901 -23.44 12.29 1.75
N ALA A 902 -22.85 11.30 1.08
CA ALA A 902 -23.34 9.93 1.06
C ALA A 902 -23.28 9.28 2.45
N TYR A 903 -22.20 9.51 3.20
CA TYR A 903 -22.05 9.01 4.57
C TYR A 903 -23.13 9.59 5.50
N LYS A 904 -23.32 10.92 5.48
CA LYS A 904 -24.38 11.63 6.23
C LYS A 904 -25.77 11.11 5.89
N ALA A 905 -26.04 10.80 4.62
CA ALA A 905 -27.33 10.27 4.16
C ALA A 905 -27.58 8.80 4.57
N GLN A 906 -26.54 7.98 4.74
CA GLN A 906 -26.67 6.57 5.11
C GLN A 906 -26.70 6.33 6.63
N HIS A 907 -25.85 7.01 7.38
CA HIS A 907 -25.61 6.73 8.80
C HIS A 907 -26.21 7.79 9.74
N GLY A 908 -26.54 8.97 9.21
CA GLY A 908 -26.62 10.19 10.03
C GLY A 908 -25.23 10.64 10.51
N GLY A 909 -25.16 11.82 11.11
CA GLY A 909 -23.93 12.36 11.68
C GLY A 909 -23.81 13.87 11.57
N ASP A 910 -22.74 14.40 12.16
CA ASP A 910 -22.44 15.83 12.16
C ASP A 910 -22.27 16.37 10.74
N PRO A 911 -22.77 17.59 10.46
CA PRO A 911 -22.53 18.25 9.19
C PRO A 911 -21.09 18.76 9.10
N VAL A 912 -20.16 17.94 8.57
CA VAL A 912 -18.73 18.28 8.43
C VAL A 912 -18.47 19.68 7.84
N TYR A 913 -19.26 20.08 6.84
CA TYR A 913 -19.16 21.39 6.17
C TYR A 913 -19.80 22.56 6.94
N GLU A 914 -20.32 22.32 8.14
CA GLU A 914 -20.88 23.32 9.07
C GLU A 914 -20.12 23.32 10.42
N THR A 915 -19.15 22.40 10.65
CA THR A 915 -18.38 22.29 11.91
C THR A 915 -17.00 22.95 11.90
N PHE A 916 -16.48 23.38 10.74
CA PHE A 916 -15.14 23.95 10.64
C PHE A 916 -15.00 25.24 11.48
N ASN A 917 -13.96 25.29 12.32
CA ASN A 917 -13.69 26.40 13.23
C ASN A 917 -12.26 26.95 13.14
N VAL A 918 -11.38 26.35 12.34
CA VAL A 918 -10.03 26.84 12.03
C VAL A 918 -9.74 26.69 10.54
N ILE A 919 -9.04 27.67 9.97
CA ILE A 919 -8.45 27.60 8.63
C ILE A 919 -6.91 27.64 8.74
N MET A 920 -6.24 26.82 7.94
CA MET A 920 -4.80 26.60 7.97
C MET A 920 -4.19 26.80 6.58
N LYS A 921 -3.03 27.46 6.52
CA LYS A 921 -2.17 27.62 5.33
C LYS A 921 -0.83 26.93 5.55
N ARG A 922 -0.25 26.33 4.52
CA ARG A 922 1.12 25.78 4.53
C ARG A 922 2.10 26.77 3.89
N LYS A 923 3.41 26.47 3.82
CA LYS A 923 4.36 27.28 3.04
C LYS A 923 4.16 26.98 1.55
N ALA A 924 4.16 28.00 0.69
CA ALA A 924 3.90 27.82 -0.74
C ALA A 924 4.90 26.86 -1.44
N GLN A 925 6.16 26.85 -1.01
CA GLN A 925 7.21 25.96 -1.54
C GLN A 925 6.95 24.47 -1.26
N GLU A 926 6.17 24.16 -0.23
CA GLU A 926 5.94 22.81 0.31
C GLU A 926 4.52 22.30 -0.04
N ASN A 927 3.79 23.00 -0.91
CA ASN A 927 2.33 22.91 -1.00
C ASN A 927 1.82 23.10 -2.44
N ASN A 928 2.47 22.43 -3.38
CA ASN A 928 2.15 22.40 -4.83
C ASN A 928 1.24 21.22 -5.20
#